data_AF-A0A812LBA0-F1
#
_entry.id   AF-A0A812LBA0-F1
#
_cell.length_a   1.000
_cell.length_b   1.000
_cell.length_c   1.000
_cell.angle_alpha   90.00
_cell.angle_beta   90.00
_cell.angle_gamma   90.00
#
_symmetry.space_group_name_H-M   'P 1'
#
loop_
_entity.id
_entity.type
_entity.pdbx_description
1 polymer ?
#
loop_
_entity_poly.entity_id
_entity_poly.type
_entity_poly.pdbx_seq_one_letter_code
_entity_poly.pdbx_strand_id
1 'polypeptide(L)'
;ARWNKSIVRLSSMQEIQIVRLNFAMQNAKDIPVVVSCVARFLEPKLGPFDPEALQQMLESVPGKYKLHTQMLRLDWLHMHHRRCLMAEQALCSHTSVSRFLSMDASPQGGYEYLAMTEEVLVRKLPFMPPADPFKGFSHEFRLMPVMTLARGEARTFVKAQRLKSAIILEAGEPHFQLYRKQVKGWVSDQGTERLIPEWPIGDEAAMKSLAASLKEEATLENLAAGTSEAFLFNSLKHPGILHVLFNSLEECCKGCPRWDAVEKQVSAVSKLLTNRSYKEIVVSVMLKHASGEHRRIVQRYHGELLSWRWESLHADSVGALGSFSLSDAALCDMVDAALKDPFHLAYVHWAFMFACFVQGWAHWFEGCFCHEKELLENKSSRTRTTIKCPWKGKRSCVLCAGYRDEITNSVYRLASASLTEVLLELPDEVGAAMALMDQKARDKWASIVKGKLDYLGHVPHLLAAGFAHHARPDLYSLQQSKDAVRECFTQYESLRGQGRTTELLESLFHRKGDAGLAEQLWSFCESPADKVLEDFPLAFAEIQDRSFCPMAERSTERQHVLIKIACRRTLRHAGPAMTCARARRSQLQSMIDTPKECSFLEANWGSKGLDLELLSHIMPKAECMTKTRSYRVARIYGYHEEDHFLDHQADEEAAAKALQDRTQLALQDAAEDDASGVKTLEKKQWMIVDYLKSQLQSGILFSLPEGLFRAMLAGPPSEDSEAVHTEICLDLESFAEALLPEDNPDVSAEELIYGYVVDARPERRTQNKALAQESHKGFVHVLRFTAVDLQQPAVPHVLYSNTMQHTLDFAKVATPAMLKLLSSELRVWTAKATSVKVQIMPQAGSSDALVHDGPSAALRLPAFVTDDDMLDDLAREDGVVSLQHAAAGPQAEAGILPDNQQSLLQGLLERRALGENFVDVIQLPHYNADACRSLVDKGLVQARVDDFGAVTVALSEATKVTSRLALRDPTPLCQEETVMNNGPGRNKLAWLKMLLQDGWKAAATGDWHNRGQALNLPSGLLDRPEMHLKALCFHVSLWEKGLLKISHSGSVAYYEMLLKETTLSAVNDFSLKQCKEFAFERKRKRPAHGQSAARPEQGILRLSLDLPSLPAVPCRVPGMADLTVHFDNWSHSSGHRRGFIQCTRHAKCRRYSFLKSHCDQATCVAWLLVWCQEGHRFEDTRQHVAFNPDPASVSRMKERQRLGA
;
A
#
# COMPACT_ATOMS: atom_id res chain seq x y z
N ALA A 1 5.45 -55.29 22.36
CA ALA A 1 5.89 -55.25 20.96
C ALA A 1 6.13 -53.80 20.56
N ARG A 2 7.30 -53.47 19.98
CA ARG A 2 7.83 -52.12 19.76
C ARG A 2 6.87 -51.22 18.96
N TRP A 3 6.33 -50.17 19.59
CA TRP A 3 5.69 -49.06 18.88
C TRP A 3 6.78 -48.15 18.32
N ASN A 4 7.02 -48.28 17.02
CA ASN A 4 7.94 -47.45 16.27
C ASN A 4 7.39 -46.01 16.22
N LYS A 5 8.25 -45.00 16.41
CA LYS A 5 7.94 -43.56 16.20
C LYS A 5 7.71 -43.27 14.71
N SER A 6 6.69 -43.88 14.09
CA SER A 6 6.20 -43.46 12.79
C SER A 6 5.37 -42.20 12.99
N ILE A 7 5.87 -41.06 12.51
CA ILE A 7 5.10 -39.83 12.32
C ILE A 7 3.73 -40.21 11.75
N VAL A 8 2.64 -39.98 12.49
CA VAL A 8 1.28 -40.23 12.02
C VAL A 8 1.06 -39.34 10.80
N ARG A 9 1.21 -39.91 9.60
CA ARG A 9 0.88 -39.21 8.35
C ARG A 9 -0.63 -39.17 8.24
N LEU A 10 -1.18 -37.96 8.21
CA LEU A 10 -2.57 -37.74 7.86
C LEU A 10 -2.87 -38.43 6.52
N SER A 11 -4.01 -39.11 6.46
CA SER A 11 -4.58 -39.59 5.19
C SER A 11 -4.86 -38.40 4.26
N SER A 12 -4.92 -38.67 2.95
CA SER A 12 -5.29 -37.67 1.94
C SER A 12 -6.59 -36.95 2.32
N MET A 13 -7.60 -37.69 2.77
CA MET A 13 -8.88 -37.13 3.19
C MET A 13 -8.77 -36.23 4.41
N GLN A 14 -7.97 -36.59 5.41
CA GLN A 14 -7.73 -35.72 6.56
C GLN A 14 -7.03 -34.42 6.14
N GLU A 15 -6.06 -34.48 5.23
CA GLU A 15 -5.39 -33.28 4.71
C GLU A 15 -6.35 -32.39 3.90
N ILE A 16 -7.24 -32.97 3.09
CA ILE A 16 -8.28 -32.25 2.34
C ILE A 16 -9.25 -31.54 3.31
N GLN A 17 -9.75 -32.23 4.34
CA GLN A 17 -10.67 -31.64 5.31
C GLN A 17 -10.00 -30.53 6.14
N ILE A 18 -8.69 -30.62 6.38
CA ILE A 18 -7.95 -29.54 7.03
C ILE A 18 -7.84 -28.30 6.13
N VAL A 19 -7.67 -28.46 4.81
CA VAL A 19 -7.75 -27.34 3.87
C VAL A 19 -9.15 -26.71 3.85
N ARG A 20 -10.21 -27.53 3.89
CA ARG A 20 -11.60 -27.08 4.05
C ARG A 20 -11.80 -26.26 5.32
N LEU A 21 -11.26 -26.73 6.44
CA LEU A 21 -11.31 -25.99 7.69
C LEU A 21 -10.57 -24.65 7.57
N ASN A 22 -9.40 -24.63 6.92
CA ASN A 22 -8.63 -23.41 6.65
C ASN A 22 -9.40 -22.37 5.82
N PHE A 23 -10.28 -22.80 4.93
CA PHE A 23 -11.21 -21.89 4.27
C PHE A 23 -12.16 -21.25 5.27
N ALA A 24 -12.76 -22.02 6.19
CA ALA A 24 -13.75 -21.50 7.13
C ALA A 24 -13.21 -20.44 8.13
N MET A 25 -11.91 -20.45 8.45
CA MET A 25 -11.37 -19.53 9.46
C MET A 25 -10.75 -18.26 8.87
N GLN A 26 -10.74 -17.21 9.68
CA GLN A 26 -10.05 -15.95 9.36
C GLN A 26 -8.52 -16.07 9.48
N ASN A 27 -8.01 -17.03 10.28
CA ASN A 27 -6.59 -17.24 10.51
C ASN A 27 -6.23 -18.73 10.64
N ALA A 28 -5.22 -19.17 9.89
CA ALA A 28 -4.72 -20.54 9.94
C ALA A 28 -4.15 -20.94 11.32
N LYS A 29 -3.83 -19.96 12.18
CA LYS A 29 -3.39 -20.21 13.57
C LYS A 29 -4.49 -20.78 14.47
N ASP A 30 -5.75 -20.65 14.07
CA ASP A 30 -6.89 -21.07 14.87
C ASP A 30 -7.27 -22.54 14.62
N ILE A 31 -6.69 -23.19 13.61
CA ILE A 31 -6.95 -24.62 13.28
C ILE A 31 -6.74 -25.52 14.50
N PRO A 32 -5.60 -25.46 15.22
CA PRO A 32 -5.39 -26.34 16.37
C PRO A 32 -6.36 -26.02 17.52
N VAL A 33 -6.84 -24.78 17.62
CA VAL A 33 -7.82 -24.36 18.63
C VAL A 33 -9.19 -24.94 18.28
N VAL A 34 -9.63 -24.84 17.02
CA VAL A 34 -10.89 -25.42 16.56
C VAL A 34 -10.87 -26.95 16.65
N VAL A 35 -9.79 -27.60 16.22
CA VAL A 35 -9.62 -29.06 16.35
C VAL A 35 -9.67 -29.49 17.82
N SER A 36 -9.00 -28.74 18.71
CA SER A 36 -9.05 -29.00 20.16
C SER A 36 -10.45 -28.79 20.75
N CYS A 37 -11.17 -27.74 20.35
CA CYS A 37 -12.55 -27.47 20.78
C CYS A 37 -13.52 -28.55 20.29
N VAL A 38 -13.41 -28.99 19.03
CA VAL A 38 -14.26 -30.05 18.46
C VAL A 38 -13.97 -31.40 19.11
N ALA A 39 -12.69 -31.74 19.36
CA ALA A 39 -12.32 -32.97 20.05
C ALA A 39 -12.93 -33.03 21.46
N ARG A 40 -12.85 -31.93 22.23
CA ARG A 40 -13.48 -31.80 23.56
C ARG A 40 -15.01 -31.86 23.50
N PHE A 41 -15.62 -31.31 22.45
CA PHE A 41 -17.07 -31.35 22.28
C PHE A 41 -17.60 -32.74 21.91
N LEU A 42 -16.79 -33.57 21.23
CA LEU A 42 -17.14 -34.93 20.82
C LEU A 42 -16.78 -36.01 21.85
N GLU A 43 -15.97 -35.67 22.86
CA GLU A 43 -15.58 -36.54 23.98
C GLU A 43 -16.75 -37.29 24.64
N PRO A 44 -17.93 -36.68 24.88
CA PRO A 44 -19.07 -37.39 25.47
C PRO A 44 -19.66 -38.48 24.57
N LYS A 45 -19.42 -38.44 23.26
CA LYS A 45 -19.96 -39.39 22.26
C LYS A 45 -18.96 -40.46 21.83
N LEU A 46 -17.66 -40.21 22.01
CA LEU A 46 -16.58 -41.10 21.56
C LEU A 46 -15.84 -41.78 22.72
N GLY A 47 -16.17 -41.42 23.98
CA GLY A 47 -15.45 -41.83 25.17
C GLY A 47 -14.28 -40.90 25.50
N PRO A 48 -13.65 -41.05 26.69
CA PRO A 48 -12.53 -40.22 27.10
C PRO A 48 -11.37 -40.36 26.11
N PHE A 49 -10.95 -39.25 25.53
CA PHE A 49 -9.81 -39.23 24.61
C PHE A 49 -8.51 -39.39 25.41
N ASP A 50 -7.66 -40.30 24.97
CA ASP A 50 -6.29 -40.40 25.47
C ASP A 50 -5.55 -39.05 25.25
N PRO A 51 -5.06 -38.39 26.31
CA PRO A 51 -4.32 -37.13 26.19
C PRO A 51 -3.10 -37.21 25.27
N GLU A 52 -2.43 -38.37 25.21
CA GLU A 52 -1.30 -38.58 24.29
C GLU A 52 -1.78 -38.66 22.85
N ALA A 53 -2.91 -39.33 22.59
CA ALA A 53 -3.52 -39.37 21.26
C ALA A 53 -4.01 -38.00 20.79
N LEU A 54 -4.58 -37.17 21.68
CA LEU A 54 -4.99 -35.80 21.38
C LEU A 54 -3.78 -34.90 21.09
N GLN A 55 -2.70 -35.04 21.86
CA GLN A 55 -1.44 -34.32 21.65
C GLN A 55 -0.78 -34.73 20.32
N GLN A 56 -0.72 -36.03 20.01
CA GLN A 56 -0.24 -36.54 18.72
C GLN A 56 -1.11 -36.04 17.55
N MET A 57 -2.43 -35.97 17.72
CA MET A 57 -3.34 -35.40 16.71
C MET A 57 -3.07 -33.91 16.50
N LEU A 58 -2.87 -33.13 17.57
CA LEU A 58 -2.52 -31.69 17.47
C LEU A 58 -1.15 -31.47 16.82
N GLU A 59 -0.17 -32.33 17.09
CA GLU A 59 1.14 -32.32 16.44
C GLU A 59 1.08 -32.73 14.96
N SER A 60 0.09 -33.55 14.58
CA SER A 60 -0.16 -33.93 13.18
C SER A 60 -0.80 -32.80 12.35
N VAL A 61 -1.36 -31.76 12.99
CA VAL A 61 -1.98 -30.61 12.30
C VAL A 61 -0.91 -29.85 11.50
N PRO A 62 -1.09 -29.71 10.17
CA PRO A 62 -0.11 -29.06 9.32
C PRO A 62 0.08 -27.59 9.71
N GLY A 63 1.34 -27.19 9.93
CA GLY A 63 1.68 -25.77 10.13
C GLY A 63 1.37 -24.91 8.89
N LYS A 64 1.40 -23.59 9.07
CA LYS A 64 1.03 -22.58 8.04
C LYS A 64 1.64 -22.85 6.65
N TYR A 65 2.91 -23.24 6.58
CA TYR A 65 3.59 -23.51 5.30
C TYR A 65 3.07 -24.77 4.61
N LYS A 66 2.81 -25.83 5.38
CA LYS A 66 2.25 -27.08 4.86
C LYS A 66 0.81 -26.85 4.36
N LEU A 67 0.01 -26.05 5.09
CA LEU A 67 -1.32 -25.61 4.66
C LEU A 67 -1.30 -24.80 3.35
N HIS A 68 -0.38 -23.84 3.22
CA HIS A 68 -0.21 -23.09 1.98
C HIS A 68 0.13 -24.03 0.82
N THR A 69 1.06 -24.96 1.04
CA THR A 69 1.40 -26.00 0.05
C THR A 69 0.19 -26.85 -0.33
N GLN A 70 -0.62 -27.28 0.64
CA GLN A 70 -1.81 -28.09 0.41
C GLN A 70 -2.90 -27.30 -0.33
N MET A 71 -3.06 -26.01 -0.05
CA MET A 71 -3.98 -25.15 -0.80
C MET A 71 -3.56 -24.99 -2.26
N LEU A 72 -2.28 -24.71 -2.52
CA LEU A 72 -1.76 -24.64 -3.90
C LEU A 72 -1.90 -25.99 -4.60
N ARG A 73 -1.69 -27.09 -3.88
CA ARG A 73 -1.87 -28.44 -4.42
C ARG A 73 -3.33 -28.74 -4.76
N LEU A 74 -4.28 -28.33 -3.92
CA LEU A 74 -5.72 -28.43 -4.20
C LEU A 74 -6.07 -27.65 -5.47
N ASP A 75 -5.54 -26.44 -5.62
CA ASP A 75 -5.72 -25.60 -6.80
C ASP A 75 -5.13 -26.23 -8.07
N TRP A 76 -3.96 -26.86 -7.98
CA TRP A 76 -3.33 -27.62 -9.07
C TRP A 76 -4.11 -28.89 -9.42
N LEU A 77 -4.64 -29.61 -8.43
CA LEU A 77 -5.48 -30.78 -8.65
C LEU A 77 -6.81 -30.40 -9.29
N HIS A 78 -7.36 -29.23 -8.96
CA HIS A 78 -8.51 -28.69 -9.66
C HIS A 78 -8.20 -28.44 -11.14
N MET A 79 -7.06 -27.79 -11.46
CA MET A 79 -6.62 -27.61 -12.85
C MET A 79 -6.43 -28.96 -13.57
N HIS A 80 -5.78 -29.93 -12.92
CA HIS A 80 -5.56 -31.26 -13.48
C HIS A 80 -6.87 -32.05 -13.68
N HIS A 81 -7.81 -31.98 -12.74
CA HIS A 81 -9.15 -32.56 -12.91
C HIS A 81 -9.81 -32.00 -14.17
N ARG A 82 -9.73 -30.68 -14.39
CA ARG A 82 -10.29 -30.05 -15.59
C ARG A 82 -9.66 -30.58 -16.87
N ARG A 83 -8.36 -30.87 -16.87
CA ARG A 83 -7.70 -31.50 -18.02
C ARG A 83 -8.28 -32.87 -18.32
N CYS A 84 -8.51 -33.68 -17.29
CA CYS A 84 -9.17 -34.98 -17.43
C CYS A 84 -10.58 -34.83 -18.02
N LEU A 85 -11.38 -33.88 -17.51
CA LEU A 85 -12.72 -33.61 -18.06
C LEU A 85 -12.66 -33.16 -19.52
N MET A 86 -11.67 -32.34 -19.90
CA MET A 86 -11.48 -31.91 -21.28
C MET A 86 -11.09 -33.08 -22.19
N ALA A 87 -10.25 -34.00 -21.71
CA ALA A 87 -9.89 -35.21 -22.44
C ALA A 87 -11.09 -36.16 -22.62
N GLU A 88 -11.90 -36.36 -21.57
CA GLU A 88 -13.17 -37.11 -21.65
C GLU A 88 -14.13 -36.47 -22.65
N GLN A 89 -14.25 -35.14 -22.60
CA GLN A 89 -15.09 -34.37 -23.51
C GLN A 89 -14.61 -34.49 -24.97
N ALA A 90 -13.31 -34.47 -25.22
CA ALA A 90 -12.74 -34.62 -26.56
C ALA A 90 -13.06 -36.00 -27.18
N LEU A 91 -13.24 -37.02 -26.34
CA LEU A 91 -13.63 -38.37 -26.77
C LEU A 91 -15.16 -38.55 -26.86
N CYS A 92 -15.94 -37.66 -26.25
CA CYS A 92 -17.39 -37.78 -26.18
C CYS A 92 -18.08 -37.15 -27.40
N SER A 93 -18.45 -37.98 -28.38
CA SER A 93 -19.22 -37.55 -29.56
C SER A 93 -20.69 -37.20 -29.26
N HIS A 94 -21.19 -37.51 -28.06
CA HIS A 94 -22.58 -37.31 -27.67
C HIS A 94 -22.83 -36.00 -26.90
N THR A 95 -21.86 -35.08 -26.86
CA THR A 95 -22.05 -33.78 -26.22
C THR A 95 -21.49 -32.64 -27.05
N SER A 96 -22.18 -31.50 -27.02
CA SER A 96 -21.68 -30.22 -27.55
C SER A 96 -21.44 -29.28 -26.38
N VAL A 97 -20.36 -28.49 -26.47
CA VAL A 97 -19.95 -27.56 -25.41
C VAL A 97 -19.69 -26.19 -26.00
N SER A 98 -20.29 -25.19 -25.39
CA SER A 98 -20.14 -23.77 -25.74
C SER A 98 -19.64 -23.00 -24.52
N ARG A 99 -18.60 -22.19 -24.72
CA ARG A 99 -17.88 -21.45 -23.66
C ARG A 99 -18.02 -19.95 -23.89
N PHE A 100 -18.17 -19.20 -22.82
CA PHE A 100 -18.28 -17.75 -22.83
C PHE A 100 -17.29 -17.19 -21.83
N LEU A 101 -16.34 -16.41 -22.31
CA LEU A 101 -15.24 -15.90 -21.49
C LEU A 101 -15.46 -14.43 -21.16
N SER A 102 -15.03 -14.03 -19.97
CA SER A 102 -14.85 -12.62 -19.64
C SER A 102 -13.55 -12.38 -18.90
N MET A 103 -12.91 -11.26 -19.20
CA MET A 103 -11.58 -10.96 -18.68
C MET A 103 -11.38 -9.47 -18.43
N ASP A 104 -10.63 -9.16 -17.38
CA ASP A 104 -10.22 -7.82 -17.01
C ASP A 104 -8.95 -7.85 -16.12
N ALA A 105 -8.15 -6.80 -16.16
CA ALA A 105 -6.92 -6.65 -15.38
C ALA A 105 -7.08 -5.56 -14.29
N SER A 106 -6.61 -5.82 -13.08
CA SER A 106 -6.68 -4.82 -12.00
C SER A 106 -5.46 -4.86 -11.05
N PRO A 107 -4.92 -3.69 -10.66
CA PRO A 107 -3.89 -3.61 -9.64
C PRO A 107 -4.46 -3.91 -8.26
N GLN A 108 -4.03 -5.00 -7.63
CA GLN A 108 -4.40 -5.36 -6.26
C GLN A 108 -3.16 -5.79 -5.46
N GLY A 109 -3.02 -5.33 -4.21
CA GLY A 109 -1.99 -5.84 -3.29
C GLY A 109 -0.54 -5.78 -3.81
N GLY A 110 -0.21 -4.81 -4.68
CA GLY A 110 1.13 -4.62 -5.25
C GLY A 110 1.42 -5.41 -6.53
N TYR A 111 0.44 -6.12 -7.09
CA TYR A 111 0.55 -6.85 -8.36
C TYR A 111 -0.62 -6.50 -9.28
N GLU A 112 -0.40 -6.57 -10.59
CA GLU A 112 -1.47 -6.57 -11.59
C GLU A 112 -2.04 -7.98 -11.72
N TYR A 113 -3.31 -8.19 -11.40
CA TYR A 113 -3.96 -9.49 -11.55
C TYR A 113 -4.88 -9.49 -12.76
N LEU A 114 -4.78 -10.56 -13.56
CA LEU A 114 -5.68 -10.84 -14.66
C LEU A 114 -6.81 -11.74 -14.15
N ALA A 115 -7.98 -11.14 -13.98
CA ALA A 115 -9.22 -11.81 -13.60
C ALA A 115 -9.89 -12.39 -14.84
N MET A 116 -10.25 -13.66 -14.79
CA MET A 116 -10.88 -14.40 -15.88
C MET A 116 -12.05 -15.23 -15.35
N THR A 117 -13.21 -15.10 -15.99
CA THR A 117 -14.40 -15.90 -15.72
C THR A 117 -14.85 -16.65 -16.97
N GLU A 118 -15.51 -17.78 -16.76
CA GLU A 118 -16.03 -18.61 -17.84
C GLU A 118 -17.41 -19.14 -17.49
N GLU A 119 -18.30 -19.13 -18.47
CA GLU A 119 -19.57 -19.86 -18.44
C GLU A 119 -19.55 -20.97 -19.49
N VAL A 120 -19.98 -22.16 -19.08
CA VAL A 120 -19.97 -23.36 -19.90
C VAL A 120 -21.39 -23.87 -20.07
N LEU A 121 -21.82 -24.01 -21.32
CA LEU A 121 -23.04 -24.71 -21.69
C LEU A 121 -22.70 -26.10 -22.23
N VAL A 122 -23.36 -27.13 -21.73
CA VAL A 122 -23.21 -28.51 -22.23
C VAL A 122 -24.56 -29.05 -22.67
N ARG A 123 -24.61 -29.53 -23.92
CA ARG A 123 -25.80 -30.12 -24.57
C ARG A 123 -25.54 -31.58 -24.90
N LYS A 124 -26.58 -32.40 -24.86
CA LYS A 124 -26.54 -33.78 -25.38
C LYS A 124 -26.81 -33.80 -26.88
N LEU A 125 -26.13 -34.70 -27.60
CA LEU A 125 -26.30 -34.94 -29.02
C LEU A 125 -26.91 -36.34 -29.27
N PRO A 126 -27.82 -36.50 -30.26
CA PRO A 126 -28.38 -35.44 -31.09
C PRO A 126 -29.22 -34.45 -30.27
N PHE A 127 -29.14 -33.17 -30.63
CA PHE A 127 -29.84 -32.13 -29.89
C PHE A 127 -31.33 -32.16 -30.24
N MET A 128 -32.16 -32.15 -29.21
CA MET A 128 -33.61 -32.02 -29.33
C MET A 128 -34.03 -30.70 -28.68
N PRO A 129 -34.69 -29.78 -29.42
CA PRO A 129 -35.16 -28.53 -28.85
C PRO A 129 -36.08 -28.76 -27.64
N PRO A 130 -35.84 -28.06 -26.52
CA PRO A 130 -36.68 -28.18 -25.34
C PRO A 130 -38.03 -27.48 -25.53
N ALA A 131 -39.05 -27.89 -24.77
CA ALA A 131 -40.34 -27.19 -24.74
C ALA A 131 -40.24 -25.76 -24.17
N ASP A 132 -39.28 -25.54 -23.26
CA ASP A 132 -38.93 -24.20 -22.76
C ASP A 132 -37.66 -23.74 -23.48
N PRO A 133 -37.75 -22.70 -24.34
CA PRO A 133 -36.63 -22.30 -25.18
C PRO A 133 -35.46 -21.71 -24.38
N PHE A 134 -35.60 -21.48 -23.07
CA PHE A 134 -34.50 -21.05 -22.20
C PHE A 134 -33.78 -22.23 -21.51
N LYS A 135 -34.16 -23.47 -21.82
CA LYS A 135 -33.56 -24.71 -21.29
C LYS A 135 -32.82 -25.48 -22.39
N GLY A 136 -32.65 -26.80 -22.22
CA GLY A 136 -32.02 -27.69 -23.20
C GLY A 136 -30.50 -27.83 -23.07
N PHE A 137 -29.92 -27.26 -22.01
CA PHE A 137 -28.50 -27.36 -21.68
C PHE A 137 -28.28 -27.43 -20.17
N SER A 138 -27.12 -27.92 -19.76
CA SER A 138 -26.59 -27.68 -18.41
C SER A 138 -25.65 -26.48 -18.44
N HIS A 139 -25.67 -25.68 -17.37
CA HIS A 139 -24.90 -24.46 -17.27
C HIS A 139 -24.00 -24.50 -16.04
N GLU A 140 -22.73 -24.13 -16.22
CA GLU A 140 -21.75 -23.99 -15.16
C GLU A 140 -21.09 -22.60 -15.26
N PHE A 141 -21.18 -21.79 -14.21
CA PHE A 141 -20.37 -20.58 -14.05
C PHE A 141 -19.11 -20.91 -13.24
N ARG A 142 -17.94 -20.48 -13.71
CA ARG A 142 -16.66 -20.80 -13.09
C ARG A 142 -15.65 -19.64 -13.17
N LEU A 143 -14.75 -19.57 -12.19
CA LEU A 143 -13.57 -18.71 -12.25
C LEU A 143 -12.43 -19.51 -12.90
N MET A 144 -11.75 -18.91 -13.86
CA MET A 144 -10.54 -19.46 -14.47
C MET A 144 -9.32 -19.20 -13.56
N PRO A 145 -8.17 -19.85 -13.80
CA PRO A 145 -6.94 -19.57 -13.06
C PRO A 145 -6.60 -18.08 -13.09
N VAL A 146 -6.55 -17.43 -11.91
CA VAL A 146 -6.11 -16.04 -11.81
C VAL A 146 -4.60 -15.99 -12.02
N MET A 147 -4.14 -15.09 -12.88
CA MET A 147 -2.73 -14.91 -13.20
C MET A 147 -2.28 -13.49 -12.87
N THR A 148 -0.98 -13.26 -12.77
CA THR A 148 -0.43 -11.91 -12.65
C THR A 148 0.17 -11.42 -13.97
N LEU A 149 0.07 -10.12 -14.20
CA LEU A 149 0.80 -9.35 -15.19
C LEU A 149 1.97 -8.62 -14.50
N ALA A 150 3.00 -8.32 -15.27
CA ALA A 150 4.08 -7.45 -14.79
C ALA A 150 3.54 -6.06 -14.46
N ARG A 151 4.20 -5.34 -13.56
CA ARG A 151 3.77 -4.00 -13.18
C ARG A 151 3.84 -3.08 -14.41
N GLY A 152 2.74 -2.39 -14.72
CA GLY A 152 2.67 -1.50 -15.89
C GLY A 152 2.47 -2.21 -17.24
N GLU A 153 2.41 -3.55 -17.26
CA GLU A 153 2.25 -4.32 -18.49
C GLU A 153 0.79 -4.40 -18.93
N ALA A 154 0.41 -3.51 -19.84
CA ALA A 154 -0.95 -3.42 -20.39
C ALA A 154 -1.11 -4.02 -21.79
N ARG A 155 -0.04 -4.56 -22.42
CA ARG A 155 -0.08 -4.99 -23.83
C ARG A 155 -1.00 -6.19 -24.04
N THR A 156 -1.81 -6.12 -25.12
CA THR A 156 -2.72 -7.20 -25.54
C THR A 156 -2.01 -8.55 -25.68
N PHE A 157 -0.78 -8.56 -26.23
CA PHE A 157 0.02 -9.78 -26.37
C PHE A 157 0.22 -10.53 -25.05
N VAL A 158 0.66 -9.82 -24.00
CA VAL A 158 0.96 -10.45 -22.71
C VAL A 158 -0.31 -11.01 -22.08
N LYS A 159 -1.41 -10.24 -22.15
CA LYS A 159 -2.73 -10.69 -21.67
C LYS A 159 -3.23 -11.91 -22.46
N ALA A 160 -3.05 -11.93 -23.78
CA ALA A 160 -3.39 -13.08 -24.63
C ALA A 160 -2.55 -14.33 -24.29
N GLN A 161 -1.24 -14.17 -24.03
CA GLN A 161 -0.38 -15.27 -23.58
C GLN A 161 -0.79 -15.80 -22.21
N ARG A 162 -1.15 -14.91 -21.26
CA ARG A 162 -1.68 -15.33 -19.96
C ARG A 162 -3.00 -16.09 -20.11
N LEU A 163 -3.91 -15.62 -20.95
CA LEU A 163 -5.15 -16.35 -21.25
C LEU A 163 -4.85 -17.72 -21.87
N LYS A 164 -3.94 -17.80 -22.85
CA LYS A 164 -3.47 -19.07 -23.43
C LYS A 164 -2.96 -20.02 -22.35
N SER A 165 -2.08 -19.55 -21.47
CA SER A 165 -1.58 -20.33 -20.34
C SER A 165 -2.71 -20.78 -19.40
N ALA A 166 -3.64 -19.91 -19.04
CA ALA A 166 -4.78 -20.25 -18.18
C ALA A 166 -5.67 -21.34 -18.81
N ILE A 167 -5.94 -21.25 -20.13
CA ILE A 167 -6.67 -22.27 -20.87
C ILE A 167 -5.91 -23.60 -20.84
N ILE A 168 -4.61 -23.61 -21.14
CA ILE A 168 -3.81 -24.84 -21.18
C ILE A 168 -3.65 -25.47 -19.79
N LEU A 169 -3.61 -24.66 -18.72
CA LEU A 169 -3.59 -25.18 -17.36
C LEU A 169 -4.82 -26.05 -17.08
N GLU A 170 -6.00 -25.72 -17.60
CA GLU A 170 -7.24 -26.46 -17.36
C GLU A 170 -7.68 -27.38 -18.50
N ALA A 171 -7.28 -27.14 -19.75
CA ALA A 171 -7.65 -27.95 -20.92
C ALA A 171 -6.53 -28.94 -21.32
N GLY A 172 -5.28 -28.60 -21.05
CA GLY A 172 -4.10 -29.29 -21.58
C GLY A 172 -3.78 -28.87 -23.01
N GLU A 173 -2.49 -28.92 -23.36
CA GLU A 173 -2.00 -28.48 -24.68
C GLU A 173 -2.69 -29.20 -25.86
N PRO A 174 -2.91 -30.53 -25.84
CA PRO A 174 -3.53 -31.24 -26.97
C PRO A 174 -4.97 -30.81 -27.26
N HIS A 175 -5.66 -30.21 -26.28
CA HIS A 175 -7.07 -29.82 -26.39
C HIS A 175 -7.27 -28.30 -26.53
N PHE A 176 -6.17 -27.54 -26.65
CA PHE A 176 -6.24 -26.08 -26.79
C PHE A 176 -7.07 -25.64 -28.01
N GLN A 177 -6.90 -26.30 -29.15
CA GLN A 177 -7.65 -26.01 -30.37
C GLN A 177 -9.15 -26.30 -30.23
N LEU A 178 -9.48 -27.44 -29.59
CA LEU A 178 -10.85 -27.79 -29.27
C LEU A 178 -11.48 -26.74 -28.34
N TYR A 179 -10.74 -26.28 -27.32
CA TYR A 179 -11.20 -25.23 -26.42
C TYR A 179 -11.49 -23.92 -27.18
N ARG A 180 -10.57 -23.44 -28.02
CA ARG A 180 -10.77 -22.24 -28.87
C ARG A 180 -12.05 -22.33 -29.70
N LYS A 181 -12.27 -23.48 -30.35
CA LYS A 181 -13.47 -23.75 -31.15
C LYS A 181 -14.75 -23.75 -30.31
N GLN A 182 -14.68 -24.06 -29.02
CA GLN A 182 -15.84 -24.03 -28.14
C GLN A 182 -16.17 -22.64 -27.62
N VAL A 183 -15.26 -21.66 -27.72
CA VAL A 183 -15.53 -20.29 -27.25
C VAL A 183 -16.46 -19.59 -28.24
N LYS A 184 -17.71 -19.37 -27.82
CA LYS A 184 -18.78 -18.73 -28.59
C LYS A 184 -18.95 -17.25 -28.26
N GLY A 185 -18.44 -16.79 -27.12
CA GLY A 185 -18.56 -15.40 -26.69
C GLY A 185 -17.39 -14.90 -25.84
N TRP A 186 -17.14 -13.60 -25.93
CA TRP A 186 -16.10 -12.86 -25.25
C TRP A 186 -16.65 -11.52 -24.74
N VAL A 187 -16.41 -11.23 -23.47
CA VAL A 187 -16.77 -9.94 -22.84
C VAL A 187 -15.56 -9.38 -22.12
N SER A 188 -15.15 -8.18 -22.49
CA SER A 188 -14.17 -7.41 -21.73
C SER A 188 -14.64 -5.98 -21.58
N ASP A 189 -14.01 -5.25 -20.68
CA ASP A 189 -14.13 -3.80 -20.65
C ASP A 189 -13.64 -3.15 -21.97
N GLN A 190 -13.62 -1.81 -22.04
CA GLN A 190 -13.12 -1.08 -23.21
C GLN A 190 -11.58 -1.02 -23.28
N GLY A 191 -10.86 -1.82 -22.47
CA GLY A 191 -9.41 -1.89 -22.41
C GLY A 191 -8.74 -2.61 -23.58
N THR A 192 -7.48 -3.02 -23.40
CA THR A 192 -6.69 -3.73 -24.43
C THR A 192 -7.15 -5.18 -24.62
N GLU A 193 -7.92 -5.71 -23.66
CA GLU A 193 -8.52 -7.03 -23.60
C GLU A 193 -9.50 -7.30 -24.75
N ARG A 194 -10.20 -6.26 -25.22
CA ARG A 194 -11.19 -6.39 -26.31
C ARG A 194 -10.58 -6.93 -27.61
N LEU A 195 -9.27 -6.75 -27.78
CA LEU A 195 -8.52 -7.14 -28.97
C LEU A 195 -8.00 -8.58 -28.91
N ILE A 196 -8.04 -9.22 -27.73
CA ILE A 196 -7.46 -10.56 -27.54
C ILE A 196 -8.08 -11.62 -28.44
N PRO A 197 -9.41 -11.68 -28.65
CA PRO A 197 -10.00 -12.66 -29.56
C PRO A 197 -9.49 -12.55 -31.00
N GLU A 198 -9.09 -11.35 -31.43
CA GLU A 198 -8.55 -11.02 -32.76
C GLU A 198 -7.04 -11.23 -32.85
N TRP A 199 -6.37 -11.43 -31.71
CA TRP A 199 -4.93 -11.49 -31.66
C TRP A 199 -4.40 -12.68 -32.48
N PRO A 200 -3.33 -12.51 -33.27
CA PRO A 200 -2.81 -13.61 -34.07
C PRO A 200 -2.29 -14.77 -33.21
N ILE A 201 -2.40 -15.99 -33.72
CA ILE A 201 -1.64 -17.13 -33.20
C ILE A 201 -0.42 -17.37 -34.09
N GLY A 202 0.77 -17.36 -33.50
CA GLY A 202 2.03 -17.68 -34.18
C GLY A 202 3.13 -18.06 -33.19
N ASP A 203 4.29 -18.47 -33.72
CA ASP A 203 5.51 -18.72 -32.93
C ASP A 203 5.88 -17.48 -32.11
N GLU A 204 6.35 -17.67 -30.87
CA GLU A 204 6.69 -16.59 -29.95
C GLU A 204 7.71 -15.62 -30.55
N ALA A 205 8.64 -16.12 -31.37
CA ALA A 205 9.61 -15.30 -32.11
C ALA A 205 8.94 -14.44 -33.20
N ALA A 206 8.03 -15.02 -33.99
CA ALA A 206 7.28 -14.29 -35.01
C ALA A 206 6.35 -13.24 -34.38
N MET A 207 5.72 -13.58 -33.26
CA MET A 207 4.83 -12.69 -32.52
C MET A 207 5.57 -11.58 -31.77
N LYS A 208 6.77 -11.85 -31.24
CA LYS A 208 7.64 -10.81 -30.65
C LYS A 208 8.20 -9.87 -31.72
N SER A 209 8.56 -10.40 -32.90
CA SER A 209 8.96 -9.59 -34.07
C SER A 209 7.82 -8.67 -34.52
N LEU A 210 6.60 -9.22 -34.64
CA LEU A 210 5.38 -8.49 -34.97
C LEU A 210 5.01 -7.45 -33.90
N ALA A 211 5.18 -7.79 -32.62
CA ALA A 211 4.94 -6.86 -31.52
C ALA A 211 5.99 -5.73 -31.44
N ALA A 212 7.23 -6.01 -31.84
CA ALA A 212 8.31 -5.03 -31.91
C ALA A 212 8.11 -4.04 -33.08
N SER A 213 7.54 -4.50 -34.20
CA SER A 213 7.23 -3.65 -35.36
C SER A 213 6.01 -2.74 -35.16
N LEU A 214 5.21 -2.94 -34.12
CA LEU A 214 4.01 -2.14 -33.82
C LEU A 214 4.29 -0.85 -33.03
N LYS A 215 5.56 -0.50 -32.79
CA LYS A 215 5.91 0.74 -32.07
C LYS A 215 5.64 2.02 -32.89
N GLU A 216 5.42 1.91 -34.20
CA GLU A 216 5.11 3.04 -35.09
C GLU A 216 3.90 2.70 -35.98
N GLU A 217 2.73 3.29 -35.68
CA GLU A 217 1.58 3.51 -36.57
C GLU A 217 0.91 2.33 -37.32
N ALA A 218 1.24 1.06 -37.05
CA ALA A 218 0.50 -0.06 -37.68
C ALA A 218 -0.87 -0.30 -37.02
N THR A 219 -1.96 -0.15 -37.80
CA THR A 219 -3.33 -0.49 -37.40
C THR A 219 -3.51 -2.02 -37.26
N LEU A 220 -4.39 -2.46 -36.35
CA LEU A 220 -4.76 -3.88 -36.18
C LEU A 220 -5.23 -4.56 -37.47
N GLU A 221 -5.77 -3.78 -38.41
CA GLU A 221 -6.19 -4.25 -39.72
C GLU A 221 -5.01 -4.76 -40.56
N ASN A 222 -3.83 -4.13 -40.44
CA ASN A 222 -2.60 -4.56 -41.12
C ASN A 222 -2.00 -5.84 -40.50
N LEU A 223 -2.25 -6.09 -39.21
CA LEU A 223 -1.84 -7.31 -38.50
C LEU A 223 -2.70 -8.52 -38.85
N ALA A 224 -4.01 -8.32 -38.95
CA ALA A 224 -4.97 -9.36 -39.32
C ALA A 224 -4.77 -9.84 -40.77
N ALA A 225 -4.27 -8.99 -41.66
CA ALA A 225 -3.96 -9.33 -43.04
C ALA A 225 -2.79 -10.34 -43.20
N GLY A 226 -1.93 -10.49 -42.19
CA GLY A 226 -0.69 -11.30 -42.28
C GLY A 226 -0.71 -12.65 -41.56
N THR A 227 -1.78 -13.00 -40.83
CA THR A 227 -1.83 -14.24 -40.02
C THR A 227 -3.13 -15.00 -40.25
N SER A 228 -3.04 -16.33 -40.41
CA SER A 228 -4.16 -17.13 -40.94
C SER A 228 -5.28 -17.44 -39.95
N GLU A 229 -5.10 -17.24 -38.63
CA GLU A 229 -6.13 -17.55 -37.62
C GLU A 229 -6.11 -16.60 -36.40
N ALA A 230 -7.28 -16.06 -36.05
CA ALA A 230 -7.50 -15.24 -34.85
C ALA A 230 -7.58 -16.09 -33.56
N PHE A 231 -7.11 -15.58 -32.41
CA PHE A 231 -6.98 -16.34 -31.16
C PHE A 231 -8.28 -17.02 -30.71
N LEU A 232 -9.43 -16.34 -30.75
CA LEU A 232 -10.75 -16.91 -30.46
C LEU A 232 -11.67 -16.71 -31.68
N PHE A 233 -11.31 -17.34 -32.79
CA PHE A 233 -11.96 -17.20 -34.10
C PHE A 233 -13.48 -17.46 -34.08
N ASN A 234 -13.99 -18.30 -33.16
CA ASN A 234 -15.42 -18.62 -33.08
C ASN A 234 -16.22 -17.71 -32.11
N SER A 235 -15.61 -16.69 -31.51
CA SER A 235 -16.24 -15.91 -30.44
C SER A 235 -16.97 -14.63 -30.92
N LEU A 236 -18.15 -14.36 -30.36
CA LEU A 236 -18.80 -13.05 -30.45
C LEU A 236 -18.21 -12.10 -29.41
N LYS A 237 -17.78 -10.92 -29.83
CA LYS A 237 -17.18 -9.92 -28.93
C LYS A 237 -18.23 -8.93 -28.50
N HIS A 238 -18.41 -8.75 -27.20
CA HIS A 238 -19.22 -7.68 -26.66
C HIS A 238 -18.32 -6.77 -25.82
N PRO A 239 -18.30 -5.45 -26.07
CA PRO A 239 -17.79 -4.53 -25.07
C PRO A 239 -18.66 -4.64 -23.84
N GLY A 240 -18.06 -4.49 -22.66
CA GLY A 240 -18.77 -4.43 -21.40
C GLY A 240 -19.81 -3.33 -21.46
N ILE A 241 -21.09 -3.72 -21.57
CA ILE A 241 -22.19 -2.78 -21.86
C ILE A 241 -22.37 -1.78 -20.73
N LEU A 242 -22.07 -2.30 -19.58
CA LEU A 242 -22.11 -1.65 -18.32
C LEU A 242 -21.08 -0.48 -18.41
N HIS A 243 -19.84 -0.69 -18.86
CA HIS A 243 -18.86 0.39 -19.02
C HIS A 243 -19.27 1.37 -20.12
N VAL A 244 -19.88 0.88 -21.21
CA VAL A 244 -20.44 1.76 -22.26
C VAL A 244 -21.40 2.78 -21.66
N LEU A 245 -22.35 2.33 -20.82
CA LEU A 245 -23.36 3.20 -20.23
C LEU A 245 -22.78 4.23 -19.26
N PHE A 246 -21.93 3.80 -18.32
CA PHE A 246 -21.38 4.71 -17.29
C PHE A 246 -20.28 5.63 -17.83
N ASN A 247 -19.45 5.17 -18.78
CA ASN A 247 -18.51 6.07 -19.44
C ASN A 247 -19.25 7.12 -20.28
N SER A 248 -20.38 6.74 -20.91
CA SER A 248 -21.23 7.72 -21.61
C SER A 248 -21.80 8.76 -20.65
N LEU A 249 -22.25 8.33 -19.45
CA LEU A 249 -22.72 9.25 -18.40
C LEU A 249 -21.61 10.20 -17.96
N GLU A 250 -20.42 9.67 -17.67
CA GLU A 250 -19.24 10.44 -17.26
C GLU A 250 -18.85 11.46 -18.34
N GLU A 251 -18.78 11.04 -19.60
CA GLU A 251 -18.41 11.91 -20.72
C GLU A 251 -19.46 12.97 -21.02
N CYS A 252 -20.74 12.68 -20.77
CA CYS A 252 -21.81 13.65 -20.86
C CYS A 252 -21.68 14.68 -19.74
N CYS A 253 -21.58 14.25 -18.48
CA CYS A 253 -21.44 15.15 -17.34
C CYS A 253 -20.20 16.04 -17.47
N LYS A 254 -19.02 15.45 -17.73
CA LYS A 254 -17.77 16.21 -17.92
C LYS A 254 -17.78 17.10 -19.16
N GLY A 255 -18.60 16.77 -20.16
CA GLY A 255 -18.82 17.62 -21.34
C GLY A 255 -19.77 18.79 -21.09
N CYS A 256 -20.47 18.83 -19.95
CA CYS A 256 -21.41 19.90 -19.64
C CYS A 256 -20.69 21.17 -19.11
N PRO A 257 -21.13 22.37 -19.52
CA PRO A 257 -20.53 23.62 -19.05
C PRO A 257 -20.60 23.76 -17.53
N ARG A 258 -19.48 24.12 -16.87
CA ARG A 258 -19.36 24.28 -15.40
C ARG A 258 -19.36 22.98 -14.59
N TRP A 259 -19.30 21.80 -15.21
CA TRP A 259 -19.21 20.54 -14.47
C TRP A 259 -18.08 20.52 -13.44
N ASP A 260 -16.88 21.01 -13.78
CA ASP A 260 -15.74 21.05 -12.84
C ASP A 260 -16.03 21.82 -11.54
N ALA A 261 -16.84 22.89 -11.62
CA ALA A 261 -17.24 23.65 -10.45
C ALA A 261 -18.25 22.86 -9.60
N VAL A 262 -19.24 22.26 -10.26
CA VAL A 262 -20.25 21.42 -9.62
C VAL A 262 -19.61 20.17 -8.99
N GLU A 263 -18.68 19.52 -9.66
CA GLU A 263 -17.94 18.36 -9.15
C GLU A 263 -17.17 18.71 -7.87
N LYS A 264 -16.51 19.88 -7.82
CA LYS A 264 -15.85 20.37 -6.60
C LYS A 264 -16.85 20.66 -5.48
N GLN A 265 -17.97 21.30 -5.79
CA GLN A 265 -19.05 21.59 -4.85
C GLN A 265 -19.67 20.30 -4.27
N VAL A 266 -20.04 19.35 -5.13
CA VAL A 266 -20.60 18.04 -4.74
C VAL A 266 -19.56 17.22 -3.97
N SER A 267 -18.28 17.29 -4.33
CA SER A 267 -17.19 16.67 -3.57
C SER A 267 -17.06 17.27 -2.16
N ALA A 268 -17.20 18.59 -2.03
CA ALA A 268 -17.19 19.27 -0.73
C ALA A 268 -18.39 18.84 0.14
N VAL A 269 -19.60 18.83 -0.44
CA VAL A 269 -20.80 18.31 0.23
C VAL A 269 -20.63 16.83 0.60
N SER A 270 -20.06 16.01 -0.28
CA SER A 270 -19.76 14.61 0.03
C SER A 270 -18.80 14.48 1.19
N LYS A 271 -17.70 15.25 1.21
CA LYS A 271 -16.74 15.22 2.33
C LYS A 271 -17.42 15.61 3.65
N LEU A 272 -18.30 16.61 3.62
CA LEU A 272 -19.13 17.02 4.75
C LEU A 272 -20.01 15.86 5.23
N LEU A 273 -20.69 15.16 4.32
CA LEU A 273 -21.62 14.08 4.65
C LEU A 273 -20.93 12.74 4.97
N THR A 274 -19.75 12.44 4.42
CA THR A 274 -19.02 11.20 4.72
C THR A 274 -18.35 11.27 6.10
N ASN A 275 -17.93 12.47 6.52
CA ASN A 275 -17.42 12.70 7.87
C ASN A 275 -18.55 12.59 8.90
N ARG A 276 -18.42 11.66 9.85
CA ARG A 276 -19.47 11.37 10.83
C ARG A 276 -19.76 12.56 11.76
N SER A 277 -18.73 13.27 12.20
CA SER A 277 -18.88 14.43 13.08
C SER A 277 -19.63 15.58 12.39
N TYR A 278 -19.28 15.89 11.14
CA TYR A 278 -19.98 16.92 10.36
C TYR A 278 -21.42 16.53 10.03
N LYS A 279 -21.68 15.28 9.68
CA LYS A 279 -23.03 14.74 9.47
C LYS A 279 -23.92 14.89 10.71
N GLU A 280 -23.40 14.63 11.90
CA GLU A 280 -24.15 14.79 13.15
C GLU A 280 -24.50 16.26 13.42
N ILE A 281 -23.59 17.19 13.12
CA ILE A 281 -23.83 18.65 13.20
C ILE A 281 -24.91 19.08 12.20
N VAL A 282 -24.82 18.63 10.94
CA VAL A 282 -25.84 18.91 9.92
C VAL A 282 -27.21 18.44 10.41
N VAL A 283 -27.32 17.23 10.94
CA VAL A 283 -28.60 16.66 11.38
C VAL A 283 -29.16 17.37 12.61
N SER A 284 -28.31 17.72 13.57
CA SER A 284 -28.72 18.29 14.85
C SER A 284 -28.98 19.80 14.80
N VAL A 285 -28.22 20.54 13.98
CA VAL A 285 -28.28 22.00 13.89
C VAL A 285 -29.05 22.44 12.66
N MET A 286 -28.63 22.01 11.46
CA MET A 286 -29.19 22.50 10.19
C MET A 286 -30.55 21.88 9.88
N LEU A 287 -30.69 20.58 10.17
CA LEU A 287 -31.92 19.84 9.94
C LEU A 287 -32.83 19.80 11.18
N LYS A 288 -32.61 20.70 12.17
CA LYS A 288 -33.40 20.78 13.40
C LYS A 288 -34.91 20.98 13.16
N HIS A 289 -35.28 21.54 12.02
CA HIS A 289 -36.68 21.71 11.62
C HIS A 289 -37.06 20.86 10.40
N ALA A 290 -36.11 20.12 9.83
CA ALA A 290 -36.39 19.21 8.72
C ALA A 290 -37.15 17.96 9.17
N SER A 291 -37.85 17.34 8.23
CA SER A 291 -38.59 16.10 8.46
C SER A 291 -37.66 14.98 8.97
N GLY A 292 -38.22 14.04 9.74
CA GLY A 292 -37.48 12.86 10.19
C GLY A 292 -37.00 11.97 9.03
N GLU A 293 -37.54 12.15 7.83
CA GLU A 293 -37.07 11.50 6.60
C GLU A 293 -35.78 12.14 6.07
N HIS A 294 -35.73 13.46 5.92
CA HIS A 294 -34.52 14.18 5.49
C HIS A 294 -33.33 13.92 6.43
N ARG A 295 -33.58 13.89 7.74
CA ARG A 295 -32.56 13.51 8.73
C ARG A 295 -32.05 12.09 8.53
N ARG A 296 -32.95 11.12 8.30
CA ARG A 296 -32.59 9.72 8.07
C ARG A 296 -31.77 9.54 6.79
N ILE A 297 -32.08 10.31 5.74
CA ILE A 297 -31.34 10.31 4.47
C ILE A 297 -29.89 10.74 4.72
N VAL A 298 -29.68 11.91 5.36
CA VAL A 298 -28.34 12.40 5.69
C VAL A 298 -27.59 11.44 6.62
N GLN A 299 -28.26 10.86 7.62
CA GLN A 299 -27.64 9.91 8.55
C GLN A 299 -27.15 8.62 7.88
N ARG A 300 -27.87 8.12 6.88
CA ARG A 300 -27.56 6.87 6.16
C ARG A 300 -26.54 7.06 5.03
N TYR A 301 -26.13 8.29 4.76
CA TYR A 301 -25.16 8.56 3.71
C TYR A 301 -23.78 8.01 4.09
N HIS A 302 -23.23 7.06 3.34
CA HIS A 302 -21.90 6.47 3.58
C HIS A 302 -21.02 6.46 2.33
N GLY A 303 -21.46 7.13 1.25
CA GLY A 303 -20.84 7.04 -0.07
C GLY A 303 -19.82 8.12 -0.37
N GLU A 304 -19.23 7.99 -1.56
CA GLU A 304 -18.56 9.05 -2.32
C GLU A 304 -19.55 9.50 -3.41
N LEU A 305 -20.08 10.73 -3.37
CA LEU A 305 -21.13 11.19 -4.30
C LEU A 305 -20.70 11.16 -5.79
N LEU A 306 -19.39 11.08 -6.06
CA LEU A 306 -18.80 11.17 -7.40
C LEU A 306 -17.84 10.03 -7.72
N SER A 307 -18.07 8.86 -7.13
CA SER A 307 -17.47 7.67 -7.72
C SER A 307 -18.31 7.32 -8.95
N TRP A 308 -17.75 7.48 -10.16
CA TRP A 308 -18.36 7.03 -11.44
C TRP A 308 -18.68 5.53 -11.48
N ARG A 309 -18.46 4.83 -10.36
CA ARG A 309 -18.87 3.45 -10.12
C ARG A 309 -20.37 3.43 -9.85
N TRP A 310 -21.09 2.77 -10.75
CA TRP A 310 -22.29 1.90 -10.69
C TRP A 310 -23.36 2.01 -9.59
N GLU A 311 -23.08 2.66 -8.45
CA GLU A 311 -23.86 2.56 -7.21
C GLU A 311 -23.86 3.89 -6.41
N SER A 312 -23.16 4.94 -6.86
CA SER A 312 -22.78 6.06 -5.98
C SER A 312 -23.64 7.32 -6.08
N LEU A 313 -24.37 7.52 -7.19
CA LEU A 313 -25.19 8.72 -7.44
C LEU A 313 -26.63 8.59 -6.91
N HIS A 314 -26.84 7.85 -5.80
CA HIS A 314 -28.17 7.37 -5.40
C HIS A 314 -28.85 8.14 -4.26
N ALA A 315 -28.37 9.32 -3.86
CA ALA A 315 -28.90 10.04 -2.69
C ALA A 315 -29.30 11.50 -2.99
N ASP A 316 -30.61 11.79 -2.89
CA ASP A 316 -31.29 13.11 -2.89
C ASP A 316 -30.92 14.00 -1.68
N SER A 317 -29.68 13.94 -1.17
CA SER A 317 -29.31 14.57 0.11
C SER A 317 -28.93 16.05 0.03
N VAL A 318 -28.83 16.65 -1.16
CA VAL A 318 -28.19 17.97 -1.34
C VAL A 318 -29.17 19.15 -1.15
N GLY A 319 -30.48 18.95 -1.38
CA GLY A 319 -31.47 20.04 -1.30
C GLY A 319 -31.80 20.57 0.11
N ALA A 320 -31.17 20.05 1.17
CA ALA A 320 -31.55 20.35 2.55
C ALA A 320 -30.49 21.15 3.35
N LEU A 321 -29.39 21.58 2.72
CA LEU A 321 -28.31 22.29 3.39
C LEU A 321 -28.53 23.82 3.28
N GLY A 322 -28.73 24.50 4.41
CA GLY A 322 -28.72 25.98 4.50
C GLY A 322 -27.33 26.54 4.81
N SER A 323 -27.19 27.88 4.87
CA SER A 323 -25.91 28.58 5.16
C SER A 323 -25.24 28.11 6.46
N PHE A 324 -23.91 27.95 6.46
CA PHE A 324 -23.17 27.31 7.56
C PHE A 324 -21.80 27.98 7.90
N SER A 325 -21.30 27.74 9.12
CA SER A 325 -19.97 28.13 9.63
C SER A 325 -19.31 26.96 10.41
N LEU A 326 -18.34 26.24 9.81
CA LEU A 326 -17.44 25.26 10.46
C LEU A 326 -16.09 25.93 10.78
N SER A 327 -15.26 25.25 11.58
CA SER A 327 -13.87 25.60 11.82
C SER A 327 -12.94 25.36 10.63
N ASP A 328 -13.31 24.48 9.68
CA ASP A 328 -12.60 24.30 8.41
C ASP A 328 -13.13 25.34 7.41
N ALA A 329 -12.55 26.54 7.47
CA ALA A 329 -12.97 27.69 6.65
C ALA A 329 -12.98 27.34 5.15
N ALA A 330 -11.99 26.57 4.67
CA ALA A 330 -11.92 26.18 3.28
C ALA A 330 -13.08 25.25 2.86
N LEU A 331 -13.46 24.28 3.70
CA LEU A 331 -14.62 23.43 3.43
C LEU A 331 -15.93 24.23 3.49
N CYS A 332 -16.04 25.20 4.41
CA CYS A 332 -17.21 26.08 4.51
C CYS A 332 -17.37 26.96 3.30
N ASP A 333 -16.29 27.60 2.86
CA ASP A 333 -16.31 28.47 1.69
C ASP A 333 -16.74 27.68 0.45
N MET A 334 -16.28 26.42 0.32
CA MET A 334 -16.70 25.54 -0.78
C MET A 334 -18.17 25.12 -0.69
N VAL A 335 -18.69 24.82 0.52
CA VAL A 335 -20.10 24.47 0.72
C VAL A 335 -20.99 25.70 0.56
N ASP A 336 -20.62 26.85 1.10
CA ASP A 336 -21.33 28.12 0.95
C ASP A 336 -21.35 28.58 -0.52
N ALA A 337 -20.24 28.42 -1.25
CA ALA A 337 -20.21 28.62 -2.70
C ALA A 337 -21.15 27.66 -3.44
N ALA A 338 -21.30 26.40 -2.99
CA ALA A 338 -22.27 25.46 -3.55
C ALA A 338 -23.72 25.91 -3.29
N LEU A 339 -24.01 26.38 -2.07
CA LEU A 339 -25.35 26.82 -1.68
C LEU A 339 -25.78 28.14 -2.34
N LYS A 340 -24.82 29.01 -2.66
CA LYS A 340 -25.07 30.28 -3.33
C LYS A 340 -25.06 30.19 -4.85
N ASP A 341 -24.52 29.11 -5.42
CA ASP A 341 -24.47 28.94 -6.86
C ASP A 341 -25.86 28.53 -7.40
N PRO A 342 -26.54 29.40 -8.19
CA PRO A 342 -27.88 29.09 -8.70
C PRO A 342 -27.89 27.86 -9.62
N PHE A 343 -26.74 27.46 -10.17
CA PHE A 343 -26.65 26.25 -10.99
C PHE A 343 -26.58 24.98 -10.17
N HIS A 344 -26.09 25.03 -8.92
CA HIS A 344 -25.70 23.85 -8.15
C HIS A 344 -26.87 22.88 -7.95
N LEU A 345 -27.97 23.37 -7.39
CA LEU A 345 -29.13 22.54 -7.06
C LEU A 345 -29.74 21.92 -8.33
N ALA A 346 -29.91 22.73 -9.38
CA ALA A 346 -30.44 22.29 -10.66
C ALA A 346 -29.54 21.23 -11.33
N TYR A 347 -28.21 21.41 -11.27
CA TYR A 347 -27.24 20.44 -11.77
C TYR A 347 -27.28 19.12 -11.00
N VAL A 348 -27.41 19.17 -9.67
CA VAL A 348 -27.49 17.96 -8.85
C VAL A 348 -28.76 17.18 -9.16
N HIS A 349 -29.91 17.84 -9.25
CA HIS A 349 -31.17 17.18 -9.66
C HIS A 349 -31.08 16.61 -11.08
N TRP A 350 -30.45 17.34 -12.01
CA TRP A 350 -30.23 16.88 -13.36
C TRP A 350 -29.31 15.64 -13.41
N ALA A 351 -28.15 15.70 -12.75
CA ALA A 351 -27.19 14.60 -12.69
C ALA A 351 -27.79 13.37 -12.01
N PHE A 352 -28.58 13.56 -10.96
CA PHE A 352 -29.30 12.48 -10.28
C PHE A 352 -30.34 11.81 -11.17
N MET A 353 -31.18 12.60 -11.83
CA MET A 353 -32.16 12.09 -12.80
C MET A 353 -31.45 11.29 -13.90
N PHE A 354 -30.35 11.81 -14.44
CA PHE A 354 -29.65 11.17 -15.54
C PHE A 354 -28.91 9.90 -15.10
N ALA A 355 -28.31 9.91 -13.91
CA ALA A 355 -27.69 8.73 -13.30
C ALA A 355 -28.73 7.65 -13.00
N CYS A 356 -29.90 8.01 -12.46
CA CYS A 356 -31.00 7.06 -12.22
C CYS A 356 -31.49 6.43 -13.53
N PHE A 357 -31.58 7.21 -14.60
CA PHE A 357 -31.90 6.70 -15.93
C PHE A 357 -30.88 5.66 -16.41
N VAL A 358 -29.59 5.98 -16.32
CA VAL A 358 -28.51 5.06 -16.71
C VAL A 358 -28.49 3.81 -15.82
N GLN A 359 -28.73 3.96 -14.52
CA GLN A 359 -28.86 2.86 -13.57
C GLN A 359 -30.04 1.94 -13.90
N GLY A 360 -31.18 2.51 -14.29
CA GLY A 360 -32.34 1.74 -14.74
C GLY A 360 -31.99 0.81 -15.90
N TRP A 361 -31.25 1.33 -16.88
CA TRP A 361 -30.73 0.54 -17.99
C TRP A 361 -29.69 -0.51 -17.54
N ALA A 362 -28.75 -0.14 -16.68
CA ALA A 362 -27.79 -1.09 -16.12
C ALA A 362 -28.48 -2.28 -15.43
N HIS A 363 -29.51 -2.01 -14.62
CA HIS A 363 -30.33 -3.05 -13.98
C HIS A 363 -31.08 -3.91 -14.99
N TRP A 364 -31.57 -3.33 -16.09
CA TRP A 364 -32.21 -4.08 -17.17
C TRP A 364 -31.23 -5.03 -17.87
N PHE A 365 -30.02 -4.55 -18.17
CA PHE A 365 -28.94 -5.37 -18.74
C PHE A 365 -28.55 -6.51 -17.81
N GLU A 366 -28.49 -6.27 -16.51
CA GLU A 366 -28.25 -7.30 -15.48
C GLU A 366 -29.42 -8.27 -15.29
N GLY A 367 -30.59 -8.01 -15.88
CA GLY A 367 -31.78 -8.86 -15.78
C GLY A 367 -31.76 -10.07 -16.72
N CYS A 368 -32.90 -10.75 -16.84
CA CYS A 368 -33.12 -11.85 -17.78
C CYS A 368 -34.58 -11.88 -18.25
N PHE A 369 -34.82 -12.41 -19.45
CA PHE A 369 -36.15 -12.46 -20.04
C PHE A 369 -37.12 -13.37 -19.26
N CYS A 370 -36.65 -14.53 -18.80
CA CYS A 370 -37.52 -15.51 -18.13
C CYS A 370 -37.94 -15.11 -16.70
N HIS A 371 -37.29 -14.13 -16.07
CA HIS A 371 -37.68 -13.60 -14.75
C HIS A 371 -37.91 -12.08 -14.78
N GLU A 372 -38.18 -11.49 -15.95
CA GLU A 372 -38.34 -10.03 -16.09
C GLU A 372 -39.39 -9.48 -15.12
N LYS A 373 -40.55 -10.14 -15.02
CA LYS A 373 -41.64 -9.74 -14.14
C LYS A 373 -41.22 -9.76 -12.66
N GLU A 374 -40.58 -10.85 -12.22
CA GLU A 374 -40.06 -10.97 -10.85
C GLU A 374 -38.98 -9.91 -10.55
N LEU A 375 -38.14 -9.59 -11.54
CA LEU A 375 -37.10 -8.56 -11.42
C LEU A 375 -37.71 -7.15 -11.33
N LEU A 376 -38.78 -6.86 -12.07
CA LEU A 376 -39.49 -5.57 -12.02
C LEU A 376 -40.25 -5.38 -10.70
N GLU A 377 -40.84 -6.45 -10.16
CA GLU A 377 -41.56 -6.43 -8.88
C GLU A 377 -40.58 -6.28 -7.69
N ASN A 378 -39.38 -6.85 -7.78
CA ASN A 378 -38.37 -6.81 -6.72
C ASN A 378 -37.43 -5.59 -6.82
N LYS A 379 -37.78 -4.52 -6.09
CA LYS A 379 -37.01 -3.26 -6.08
C LYS A 379 -35.65 -3.33 -5.36
N SER A 380 -35.41 -4.34 -4.51
CA SER A 380 -34.17 -4.41 -3.73
C SER A 380 -33.05 -5.17 -4.46
N SER A 381 -31.84 -4.60 -4.50
CA SER A 381 -30.64 -5.25 -5.06
C SER A 381 -30.39 -6.64 -4.46
N ARG A 382 -30.63 -6.80 -3.15
CA ARG A 382 -30.48 -8.08 -2.44
C ARG A 382 -31.39 -9.17 -3.01
N THR A 383 -32.66 -8.87 -3.28
CA THR A 383 -33.60 -9.85 -3.86
C THR A 383 -33.24 -10.16 -5.32
N ARG A 384 -32.74 -9.19 -6.09
CA ARG A 384 -32.25 -9.44 -7.46
C ARG A 384 -31.04 -10.38 -7.50
N THR A 385 -30.22 -10.41 -6.45
CA THR A 385 -29.06 -11.33 -6.36
C THR A 385 -29.42 -12.76 -6.00
N THR A 386 -30.62 -13.02 -5.46
CA THR A 386 -31.05 -14.39 -5.09
C THR A 386 -31.54 -15.21 -6.28
N ILE A 387 -31.97 -14.55 -7.37
CA ILE A 387 -32.41 -15.21 -8.60
C ILE A 387 -31.20 -15.83 -9.31
N LYS A 388 -31.14 -17.17 -9.32
CA LYS A 388 -30.10 -17.96 -10.00
C LYS A 388 -30.59 -18.36 -11.39
N CYS A 389 -30.43 -17.49 -12.37
CA CYS A 389 -30.81 -17.73 -13.76
C CYS A 389 -29.56 -17.71 -14.67
N PRO A 390 -29.35 -18.71 -15.55
CA PRO A 390 -28.27 -18.68 -16.55
C PRO A 390 -28.39 -17.55 -17.56
N TRP A 391 -29.62 -17.11 -17.88
CA TRP A 391 -29.89 -16.03 -18.84
C TRP A 391 -29.74 -14.62 -18.26
N LYS A 392 -29.28 -14.51 -17.02
CA LYS A 392 -29.00 -13.21 -16.39
C LYS A 392 -27.84 -12.52 -17.08
N GLY A 393 -27.99 -11.26 -17.45
CA GLY A 393 -26.97 -10.53 -18.20
C GLY A 393 -26.96 -10.78 -19.72
N LYS A 394 -27.93 -11.56 -20.25
CA LYS A 394 -27.95 -12.04 -21.64
C LYS A 394 -29.09 -11.37 -22.40
N ARG A 395 -28.80 -10.24 -23.05
CA ARG A 395 -29.79 -9.40 -23.74
C ARG A 395 -29.54 -9.22 -25.24
N SER A 396 -28.52 -9.86 -25.79
CA SER A 396 -28.07 -9.62 -27.16
C SER A 396 -29.18 -9.83 -28.19
N CYS A 397 -29.99 -10.87 -28.05
CA CYS A 397 -31.03 -11.21 -29.04
C CYS A 397 -32.01 -10.06 -29.34
N VAL A 398 -32.58 -9.42 -28.32
CA VAL A 398 -33.54 -8.31 -28.54
C VAL A 398 -32.83 -7.03 -29.00
N LEU A 399 -31.58 -6.81 -28.58
CA LEU A 399 -30.80 -5.65 -29.00
C LEU A 399 -30.43 -5.73 -30.49
N CYS A 400 -30.04 -6.92 -30.94
CA CYS A 400 -29.82 -7.22 -32.36
C CYS A 400 -31.12 -7.06 -33.17
N ALA A 401 -32.28 -7.37 -32.58
CA ALA A 401 -33.60 -7.19 -33.21
C ALA A 401 -34.09 -5.73 -33.22
N GLY A 402 -33.31 -4.76 -32.74
CA GLY A 402 -33.62 -3.33 -32.82
C GLY A 402 -33.97 -2.67 -31.47
N TYR A 403 -33.99 -3.40 -30.35
CA TYR A 403 -34.27 -2.79 -29.04
C TYR A 403 -33.22 -1.75 -28.62
N ARG A 404 -32.04 -1.74 -29.27
CA ARG A 404 -31.02 -0.70 -29.09
C ARG A 404 -31.53 0.70 -29.44
N ASP A 405 -32.46 0.82 -30.38
CA ASP A 405 -33.04 2.11 -30.78
C ASP A 405 -33.98 2.64 -29.70
N GLU A 406 -34.71 1.75 -29.03
CA GLU A 406 -35.53 2.11 -27.87
C GLU A 406 -34.68 2.60 -26.70
N ILE A 407 -33.49 2.02 -26.47
CA ILE A 407 -32.54 2.49 -25.45
C ILE A 407 -32.09 3.92 -25.78
N THR A 408 -31.63 4.15 -27.01
CA THR A 408 -31.11 5.45 -27.42
C THR A 408 -32.20 6.52 -27.48
N ASN A 409 -33.43 6.17 -27.85
CA ASN A 409 -34.58 7.09 -27.86
C ASN A 409 -35.17 7.36 -26.47
N SER A 410 -35.03 6.43 -25.53
CA SER A 410 -35.61 6.57 -24.19
C SER A 410 -35.07 7.78 -23.41
N VAL A 411 -33.84 8.22 -23.72
CA VAL A 411 -33.22 9.38 -23.07
C VAL A 411 -33.99 10.67 -23.35
N TYR A 412 -34.65 10.79 -24.52
CA TYR A 412 -35.45 11.97 -24.86
C TYR A 412 -36.80 12.01 -24.15
N ARG A 413 -37.23 10.87 -23.58
CA ARG A 413 -38.47 10.77 -22.77
C ARG A 413 -38.19 10.92 -21.27
N LEU A 414 -36.93 11.07 -20.87
CA LEU A 414 -36.55 11.25 -19.47
C LEU A 414 -37.09 12.58 -18.95
N ALA A 415 -37.88 12.52 -17.88
CA ALA A 415 -38.44 13.69 -17.21
C ALA A 415 -38.32 13.52 -15.69
N SER A 416 -38.17 14.65 -14.98
CA SER A 416 -38.17 14.69 -13.53
C SER A 416 -38.97 15.90 -13.07
N ALA A 417 -40.06 15.65 -12.33
CA ALA A 417 -40.89 16.71 -11.77
C ALA A 417 -40.08 17.63 -10.86
N SER A 418 -39.17 17.07 -10.04
CA SER A 418 -38.30 17.84 -9.16
C SER A 418 -37.31 18.73 -9.91
N LEU A 419 -36.77 18.26 -11.04
CA LEU A 419 -35.92 19.11 -11.88
C LEU A 419 -36.75 20.22 -12.52
N THR A 420 -37.95 19.92 -13.01
CA THR A 420 -38.84 20.93 -13.60
C THR A 420 -39.21 22.02 -12.59
N GLU A 421 -39.56 21.65 -11.35
CA GLU A 421 -39.82 22.60 -10.27
C GLU A 421 -38.62 23.50 -10.00
N VAL A 422 -37.43 22.93 -9.84
CA VAL A 422 -36.20 23.71 -9.62
C VAL A 422 -35.91 24.65 -10.79
N LEU A 423 -36.06 24.19 -12.04
CA LEU A 423 -35.82 25.04 -13.22
C LEU A 423 -36.78 26.23 -13.32
N LEU A 424 -38.02 26.09 -12.85
CA LEU A 424 -39.01 27.18 -12.84
C LEU A 424 -38.72 28.24 -11.77
N GLU A 425 -37.94 27.90 -10.74
CA GLU A 425 -37.52 28.83 -9.68
C GLU A 425 -36.21 29.57 -10.01
N LEU A 426 -35.49 29.14 -11.06
CA LEU A 426 -34.25 29.77 -11.49
C LEU A 426 -34.49 31.03 -12.31
N PRO A 427 -33.51 31.97 -12.36
CA PRO A 427 -33.53 33.05 -13.32
C PRO A 427 -33.64 32.52 -14.77
N ASP A 428 -34.42 33.19 -15.63
CA ASP A 428 -34.70 32.75 -17.01
C ASP A 428 -33.45 32.37 -17.80
N GLU A 429 -32.37 33.16 -17.68
CA GLU A 429 -31.09 32.89 -18.35
C GLU A 429 -30.43 31.58 -17.88
N VAL A 430 -30.50 31.30 -16.57
CA VAL A 430 -29.96 30.08 -15.95
C VAL A 430 -30.82 28.89 -16.34
N GLY A 431 -32.15 29.02 -16.27
CA GLY A 431 -33.10 27.99 -16.70
C GLY A 431 -32.91 27.62 -18.17
N ALA A 432 -32.78 28.60 -19.06
CA ALA A 432 -32.53 28.39 -20.48
C ALA A 432 -31.17 27.71 -20.74
N ALA A 433 -30.11 28.12 -20.03
CA ALA A 433 -28.80 27.49 -20.13
C ALA A 433 -28.82 26.02 -19.67
N MET A 434 -29.53 25.72 -18.57
CA MET A 434 -29.72 24.37 -18.07
C MET A 434 -30.50 23.49 -19.05
N ALA A 435 -31.57 24.00 -19.66
CA ALA A 435 -32.35 23.27 -20.65
C ALA A 435 -31.53 22.95 -21.92
N LEU A 436 -30.75 23.91 -22.41
CA LEU A 436 -29.85 23.69 -23.55
C LEU A 436 -28.76 22.67 -23.24
N MET A 437 -28.21 22.70 -22.02
CA MET A 437 -27.21 21.76 -21.56
C MET A 437 -27.78 20.34 -21.45
N ASP A 438 -28.99 20.18 -20.88
CA ASP A 438 -29.70 18.91 -20.82
C ASP A 438 -29.91 18.32 -22.22
N GLN A 439 -30.42 19.10 -23.18
CA GLN A 439 -30.60 18.62 -24.55
C GLN A 439 -29.28 18.14 -25.18
N LYS A 440 -28.20 18.93 -25.06
CA LYS A 440 -26.88 18.56 -25.57
C LYS A 440 -26.35 17.28 -24.94
N ALA A 441 -26.56 17.09 -23.63
CA ALA A 441 -26.13 15.90 -22.93
C ALA A 441 -26.92 14.65 -23.38
N ARG A 442 -28.23 14.79 -23.62
CA ARG A 442 -29.07 13.73 -24.19
C ARG A 442 -28.65 13.34 -25.60
N ASP A 443 -28.44 14.32 -26.47
CA ASP A 443 -27.96 14.11 -27.83
C ASP A 443 -26.59 13.39 -27.83
N LYS A 444 -25.68 13.85 -26.97
CA LYS A 444 -24.35 13.25 -26.81
C LYS A 444 -24.43 11.82 -26.29
N TRP A 445 -25.21 11.56 -25.25
CA TRP A 445 -25.39 10.21 -24.70
C TRP A 445 -25.97 9.25 -25.74
N ALA A 446 -27.04 9.66 -26.42
CA ALA A 446 -27.68 8.86 -27.47
C ALA A 446 -26.68 8.55 -28.60
N SER A 447 -25.89 9.53 -29.02
CA SER A 447 -24.86 9.36 -30.05
C SER A 447 -23.77 8.37 -29.63
N ILE A 448 -23.23 8.48 -28.41
CA ILE A 448 -22.18 7.59 -27.90
C ILE A 448 -22.72 6.16 -27.79
N VAL A 449 -23.88 5.98 -27.15
CA VAL A 449 -24.47 4.65 -26.95
C VAL A 449 -24.84 4.01 -28.30
N LYS A 450 -25.42 4.78 -29.23
CA LYS A 450 -25.71 4.30 -30.59
C LYS A 450 -24.44 3.83 -31.29
N GLY A 451 -23.39 4.65 -31.30
CA GLY A 451 -22.10 4.29 -31.92
C GLY A 451 -21.45 3.05 -31.29
N LYS A 452 -21.60 2.86 -29.98
CA LYS A 452 -21.05 1.69 -29.26
C LYS A 452 -21.90 0.42 -29.41
N LEU A 453 -23.15 0.51 -29.88
CA LEU A 453 -24.06 -0.62 -30.10
C LEU A 453 -24.28 -0.98 -31.57
N ASP A 454 -23.78 -0.17 -32.50
CA ASP A 454 -23.98 -0.33 -33.94
C ASP A 454 -23.58 -1.72 -34.46
N TYR A 455 -22.50 -2.28 -33.90
CA TYR A 455 -21.99 -3.61 -34.24
C TYR A 455 -23.04 -4.75 -34.10
N LEU A 456 -24.07 -4.57 -33.26
CA LEU A 456 -25.14 -5.55 -33.08
C LEU A 456 -26.05 -5.68 -34.31
N GLY A 457 -25.99 -4.73 -35.25
CA GLY A 457 -26.71 -4.76 -36.52
C GLY A 457 -26.01 -5.57 -37.61
N HIS A 458 -24.82 -6.11 -37.32
CA HIS A 458 -23.98 -6.75 -38.31
C HIS A 458 -23.70 -8.22 -37.99
N VAL A 459 -23.40 -9.00 -39.02
CA VAL A 459 -22.90 -10.37 -38.84
C VAL A 459 -21.53 -10.36 -38.15
N PRO A 460 -21.23 -11.32 -37.25
CA PRO A 460 -22.08 -12.46 -36.85
C PRO A 460 -23.09 -12.17 -35.71
N HIS A 461 -23.06 -10.99 -35.08
CA HIS A 461 -23.90 -10.68 -33.90
C HIS A 461 -25.39 -10.67 -34.19
N LEU A 462 -25.79 -10.18 -35.38
CA LEU A 462 -27.19 -10.11 -35.80
C LEU A 462 -27.91 -11.47 -35.72
N LEU A 463 -27.19 -12.59 -35.85
CA LEU A 463 -27.75 -13.94 -35.77
C LEU A 463 -28.50 -14.19 -34.44
N ALA A 464 -28.10 -13.54 -33.35
CA ALA A 464 -28.80 -13.65 -32.07
C ALA A 464 -30.26 -13.13 -32.13
N ALA A 465 -30.59 -12.23 -33.07
CA ALA A 465 -31.96 -11.74 -33.28
C ALA A 465 -32.94 -12.84 -33.73
N GLY A 466 -32.42 -13.96 -34.26
CA GLY A 466 -33.23 -15.16 -34.53
C GLY A 466 -33.94 -15.71 -33.29
N PHE A 467 -33.46 -15.37 -32.09
CA PHE A 467 -34.07 -15.78 -30.81
C PHE A 467 -35.02 -14.72 -30.21
N ALA A 468 -35.16 -13.55 -30.84
CA ALA A 468 -35.88 -12.40 -30.26
C ALA A 468 -37.36 -12.69 -30.01
N HIS A 469 -38.03 -13.43 -30.91
CA HIS A 469 -39.42 -13.85 -30.72
C HIS A 469 -39.61 -14.71 -29.46
N HIS A 470 -38.69 -15.64 -29.15
CA HIS A 470 -38.75 -16.40 -27.91
C HIS A 470 -38.48 -15.54 -26.67
N ALA A 471 -37.58 -14.56 -26.79
CA ALA A 471 -37.21 -13.67 -25.70
C ALA A 471 -38.32 -12.69 -25.31
N ARG A 472 -38.98 -12.08 -26.30
CA ARG A 472 -40.03 -11.07 -26.16
C ARG A 472 -41.08 -11.23 -27.26
N PRO A 473 -41.96 -12.25 -27.17
CA PRO A 473 -43.00 -12.48 -28.17
C PRO A 473 -44.04 -11.34 -28.20
N ASP A 474 -44.09 -10.53 -27.15
CA ASP A 474 -44.90 -9.31 -27.04
C ASP A 474 -44.35 -8.14 -27.88
N LEU A 475 -43.06 -8.14 -28.21
CA LEU A 475 -42.40 -7.07 -28.98
C LEU A 475 -41.97 -7.52 -30.37
N TYR A 476 -41.58 -8.78 -30.53
CA TYR A 476 -41.03 -9.30 -31.77
C TYR A 476 -41.85 -10.47 -32.29
N SER A 477 -42.31 -10.35 -33.52
CA SER A 477 -42.95 -11.43 -34.27
C SER A 477 -41.93 -12.47 -34.71
N LEU A 478 -42.40 -13.71 -34.96
CA LEU A 478 -41.58 -14.77 -35.54
C LEU A 478 -41.00 -14.35 -36.91
N GLN A 479 -41.77 -13.60 -37.69
CA GLN A 479 -41.32 -13.10 -38.99
C GLN A 479 -40.10 -12.18 -38.85
N GLN A 480 -40.09 -11.28 -37.87
CA GLN A 480 -38.91 -10.42 -37.62
C GLN A 480 -37.66 -11.23 -37.25
N SER A 481 -37.80 -12.31 -36.49
CA SER A 481 -36.68 -13.21 -36.21
C SER A 481 -36.18 -13.95 -37.46
N LYS A 482 -37.08 -14.36 -38.36
CA LYS A 482 -36.72 -14.94 -39.66
C LYS A 482 -36.02 -13.93 -40.58
N ASP A 483 -36.54 -12.71 -40.64
CA ASP A 483 -36.00 -11.62 -41.46
C ASP A 483 -34.58 -11.26 -41.01
N ALA A 484 -34.30 -11.26 -39.71
CA ALA A 484 -32.95 -11.02 -39.20
C ALA A 484 -31.95 -12.12 -39.60
N VAL A 485 -32.38 -13.39 -39.62
CA VAL A 485 -31.55 -14.50 -40.12
C VAL A 485 -31.33 -14.39 -41.63
N ARG A 486 -32.36 -13.99 -42.40
CA ARG A 486 -32.23 -13.73 -43.84
C ARG A 486 -31.22 -12.61 -44.11
N GLU A 487 -31.32 -11.52 -43.37
CA GLU A 487 -30.39 -10.39 -43.46
C GLU A 487 -28.94 -10.81 -43.17
N CYS A 488 -28.73 -11.75 -42.25
CA CYS A 488 -27.39 -12.31 -42.02
C CYS A 488 -26.80 -12.97 -43.27
N PHE A 489 -27.60 -13.73 -44.03
CA PHE A 489 -27.14 -14.31 -45.31
C PHE A 489 -26.83 -13.22 -46.34
N THR A 490 -27.67 -12.18 -46.43
CA THR A 490 -27.43 -11.04 -47.35
C THR A 490 -26.12 -10.33 -47.02
N GLN A 491 -25.86 -10.03 -45.74
CA GLN A 491 -24.59 -9.42 -45.33
C GLN A 491 -23.39 -10.34 -45.55
N TYR A 492 -23.53 -11.64 -45.27
CA TYR A 492 -22.49 -12.63 -45.52
C TYR A 492 -22.11 -12.69 -47.01
N GLU A 493 -23.07 -12.79 -47.92
CA GLU A 493 -22.79 -12.86 -49.36
C GLU A 493 -22.15 -11.56 -49.87
N SER A 494 -22.56 -10.40 -49.34
CA SER A 494 -21.89 -9.12 -49.63
C SER A 494 -20.43 -9.12 -49.17
N LEU A 495 -20.14 -9.55 -47.94
CA LEU A 495 -18.76 -9.63 -47.42
C LEU A 495 -17.93 -10.66 -48.19
N ARG A 496 -18.54 -11.77 -48.59
CA ARG A 496 -17.91 -12.83 -49.38
C ARG A 496 -17.53 -12.34 -50.77
N GLY A 497 -18.41 -11.59 -51.43
CA GLY A 497 -18.11 -10.94 -52.71
C GLY A 497 -16.96 -9.92 -52.63
N GLN A 498 -16.71 -9.35 -51.44
CA GLN A 498 -15.59 -8.45 -51.17
C GLN A 498 -14.30 -9.17 -50.70
N GLY A 499 -14.33 -10.50 -50.51
CA GLY A 499 -13.21 -11.24 -49.95
C GLY A 499 -12.93 -10.94 -48.46
N ARG A 500 -13.93 -10.44 -47.71
CA ARG A 500 -13.81 -10.02 -46.31
C ARG A 500 -14.47 -11.00 -45.33
N THR A 501 -14.60 -12.28 -45.69
CA THR A 501 -15.18 -13.30 -44.82
C THR A 501 -14.17 -13.84 -43.81
N THR A 502 -14.67 -14.17 -42.62
CA THR A 502 -13.90 -14.84 -41.57
C THR A 502 -14.26 -16.33 -41.54
N GLU A 503 -13.39 -17.16 -40.95
CA GLU A 503 -13.67 -18.59 -40.76
C GLU A 503 -15.01 -18.84 -40.03
N LEU A 504 -15.34 -17.98 -39.06
CA LEU A 504 -16.62 -18.02 -38.37
C LEU A 504 -17.81 -17.86 -39.33
N LEU A 505 -17.79 -16.82 -40.16
CA LEU A 505 -18.86 -16.56 -41.11
C LEU A 505 -19.00 -17.69 -42.14
N GLU A 506 -17.87 -18.19 -42.65
CA GLU A 506 -17.87 -19.36 -43.53
C GLU A 506 -18.46 -20.60 -42.83
N SER A 507 -18.15 -20.82 -41.56
CA SER A 507 -18.69 -21.97 -40.80
C SER A 507 -20.19 -21.88 -40.51
N LEU A 508 -20.74 -20.66 -40.44
CA LEU A 508 -22.15 -20.42 -40.10
C LEU A 508 -23.05 -20.36 -41.34
N PHE A 509 -22.60 -19.70 -42.41
CA PHE A 509 -23.48 -19.29 -43.52
C PHE A 509 -23.09 -19.91 -44.87
N HIS A 510 -21.91 -20.53 -45.01
CA HIS A 510 -21.53 -21.16 -46.26
C HIS A 510 -22.33 -22.45 -46.52
N ARG A 511 -23.20 -22.42 -47.52
CA ARG A 511 -24.03 -23.58 -47.91
C ARG A 511 -23.24 -24.53 -48.82
N LYS A 512 -22.98 -25.74 -48.34
CA LYS A 512 -22.29 -26.82 -49.10
C LYS A 512 -23.23 -27.86 -49.71
N GLY A 513 -24.55 -27.68 -49.55
CA GLY A 513 -25.57 -28.61 -50.05
C GLY A 513 -25.82 -29.84 -49.16
N ASP A 514 -25.20 -29.90 -47.97
CA ASP A 514 -25.48 -30.86 -46.92
C ASP A 514 -26.54 -30.33 -45.93
N ALA A 515 -27.24 -31.22 -45.21
CA ALA A 515 -28.25 -30.85 -44.20
C ALA A 515 -27.63 -30.30 -42.89
N GLY A 516 -26.56 -29.51 -43.01
CA GLY A 516 -25.80 -28.92 -41.91
C GLY A 516 -26.45 -27.66 -41.34
N LEU A 517 -25.69 -26.95 -40.50
CA LEU A 517 -26.15 -25.75 -39.80
C LEU A 517 -26.61 -24.64 -40.75
N ALA A 518 -25.81 -24.31 -41.77
CA ALA A 518 -26.14 -23.25 -42.73
C ALA A 518 -27.46 -23.54 -43.47
N GLU A 519 -27.69 -24.81 -43.84
CA GLU A 519 -28.91 -25.21 -44.54
C GLU A 519 -30.14 -25.15 -43.63
N GLN A 520 -30.00 -25.49 -42.34
CA GLN A 520 -31.08 -25.33 -41.37
C GLN A 520 -31.38 -23.85 -41.06
N LEU A 521 -30.36 -22.99 -40.99
CA LEU A 521 -30.54 -21.55 -40.82
C LEU A 521 -31.27 -20.93 -42.02
N TRP A 522 -30.88 -21.31 -43.24
CA TRP A 522 -31.55 -20.88 -44.46
C TRP A 522 -32.99 -21.40 -44.54
N SER A 523 -33.20 -22.69 -44.23
CA SER A 523 -34.52 -23.29 -44.22
C SER A 523 -35.44 -22.62 -43.19
N PHE A 524 -34.92 -22.23 -42.04
CA PHE A 524 -35.68 -21.49 -41.04
C PHE A 524 -36.18 -20.15 -41.57
N CYS A 525 -35.30 -19.32 -42.16
CA CYS A 525 -35.71 -18.00 -42.64
C CYS A 525 -36.64 -18.06 -43.86
N GLU A 526 -36.54 -19.07 -44.72
CA GLU A 526 -37.39 -19.25 -45.89
C GLU A 526 -38.68 -20.04 -45.62
N SER A 527 -38.81 -20.64 -44.43
CA SER A 527 -39.98 -21.43 -44.08
C SER A 527 -41.25 -20.59 -43.85
N PRO A 528 -42.46 -21.14 -44.06
CA PRO A 528 -43.71 -20.43 -43.83
C PRO A 528 -43.91 -20.04 -42.35
N ALA A 529 -44.81 -19.10 -42.07
CA ALA A 529 -44.96 -18.48 -40.74
C ALA A 529 -45.37 -19.44 -39.60
N ASP A 530 -45.82 -20.66 -39.91
CA ASP A 530 -46.15 -21.70 -38.94
C ASP A 530 -44.92 -22.50 -38.45
N LYS A 531 -43.83 -22.46 -39.21
CA LYS A 531 -42.57 -23.14 -38.86
C LYS A 531 -41.74 -22.30 -37.90
N VAL A 532 -41.47 -22.85 -36.73
CA VAL A 532 -40.76 -22.20 -35.62
C VAL A 532 -39.29 -22.64 -35.57
N LEU A 533 -38.48 -22.01 -34.73
CA LEU A 533 -37.05 -22.31 -34.67
C LEU A 533 -36.78 -23.75 -34.17
N GLU A 534 -37.66 -24.29 -33.34
CA GLU A 534 -37.62 -25.67 -32.83
C GLU A 534 -37.75 -26.74 -33.93
N ASP A 535 -38.28 -26.40 -35.10
CA ASP A 535 -38.31 -27.30 -36.26
C ASP A 535 -36.91 -27.53 -36.87
N PHE A 536 -35.91 -26.73 -36.46
CA PHE A 536 -34.56 -26.72 -36.99
C PHE A 536 -33.51 -26.88 -35.88
N PRO A 537 -33.27 -28.11 -35.36
CA PRO A 537 -32.50 -28.32 -34.13
C PRO A 537 -31.09 -27.73 -34.10
N LEU A 538 -30.33 -27.81 -35.19
CA LEU A 538 -28.96 -27.27 -35.25
C LEU A 538 -28.98 -25.73 -35.26
N ALA A 539 -29.90 -25.15 -36.03
CA ALA A 539 -30.12 -23.70 -36.06
C ALA A 539 -30.57 -23.19 -34.69
N PHE A 540 -31.51 -23.88 -34.03
CA PHE A 540 -31.96 -23.57 -32.68
C PHE A 540 -30.79 -23.55 -31.71
N ALA A 541 -29.98 -24.62 -31.66
CA ALA A 541 -28.87 -24.72 -30.73
C ALA A 541 -27.84 -23.59 -30.94
N GLU A 542 -27.48 -23.30 -32.20
CA GLU A 542 -26.52 -22.24 -32.50
C GLU A 542 -27.07 -20.85 -32.19
N ILE A 543 -28.30 -20.52 -32.62
CA ILE A 543 -28.94 -19.22 -32.33
C ILE A 543 -29.10 -19.01 -30.82
N GLN A 544 -29.49 -20.06 -30.09
CA GLN A 544 -29.60 -20.01 -28.63
C GLN A 544 -28.23 -19.75 -27.98
N ASP A 545 -27.17 -20.43 -28.42
CA ASP A 545 -25.82 -20.23 -27.91
C ASP A 545 -25.31 -18.80 -28.20
N ARG A 546 -25.54 -18.25 -29.41
CA ARG A 546 -25.18 -16.86 -29.74
C ARG A 546 -25.96 -15.83 -28.93
N SER A 547 -27.23 -16.13 -28.63
CA SER A 547 -28.08 -15.31 -27.76
C SER A 547 -27.69 -15.37 -26.28
N PHE A 548 -26.95 -16.41 -25.88
CA PHE A 548 -26.46 -16.59 -24.52
C PHE A 548 -25.17 -15.79 -24.22
N CYS A 549 -24.60 -15.06 -25.17
CA CYS A 549 -23.37 -14.30 -24.91
C CYS A 549 -23.61 -13.24 -23.81
N PRO A 550 -22.78 -13.20 -22.74
CA PRO A 550 -22.93 -12.16 -21.73
C PRO A 550 -22.69 -10.78 -22.33
N MET A 551 -23.33 -9.78 -21.76
CA MET A 551 -23.06 -8.37 -22.09
C MET A 551 -22.61 -7.57 -20.86
N ALA A 552 -22.97 -8.03 -19.65
CA ALA A 552 -22.61 -7.41 -18.39
C ALA A 552 -21.45 -8.16 -17.71
N GLU A 553 -20.42 -7.41 -17.33
CA GLU A 553 -19.12 -7.84 -16.80
C GLU A 553 -19.08 -7.95 -15.27
N ARG A 554 -20.25 -7.99 -14.61
CA ARG A 554 -20.37 -8.08 -13.13
C ARG A 554 -19.68 -9.31 -12.54
N SER A 555 -19.63 -10.42 -13.27
CA SER A 555 -18.94 -11.63 -12.85
C SER A 555 -17.44 -11.40 -12.67
N THR A 556 -16.82 -10.70 -13.63
CA THR A 556 -15.40 -10.37 -13.62
C THR A 556 -15.10 -9.29 -12.56
N GLU A 557 -15.95 -8.28 -12.41
CA GLU A 557 -15.82 -7.29 -11.32
C GLU A 557 -15.91 -7.95 -9.93
N ARG A 558 -16.83 -8.91 -9.76
CA ARG A 558 -16.90 -9.69 -8.52
C ARG A 558 -15.60 -10.45 -8.25
N GLN A 559 -14.90 -10.90 -9.29
CA GLN A 559 -13.61 -11.56 -9.15
C GLN A 559 -12.53 -10.59 -8.64
N HIS A 560 -12.51 -9.33 -9.10
CA HIS A 560 -11.62 -8.31 -8.54
C HIS A 560 -11.84 -8.08 -7.05
N VAL A 561 -13.11 -8.02 -6.61
CA VAL A 561 -13.45 -7.95 -5.18
C VAL A 561 -12.92 -9.18 -4.43
N LEU A 562 -13.06 -10.38 -5.01
CA LEU A 562 -12.53 -11.62 -4.41
C LEU A 562 -11.00 -11.62 -4.34
N ILE A 563 -10.30 -11.12 -5.35
CA ILE A 563 -8.84 -10.96 -5.36
C ILE A 563 -8.42 -9.97 -4.25
N LYS A 564 -9.07 -8.81 -4.17
CA LYS A 564 -8.82 -7.82 -3.12
C LYS A 564 -9.02 -8.39 -1.71
N ILE A 565 -10.08 -9.17 -1.50
CA ILE A 565 -10.33 -9.88 -0.23
C ILE A 565 -9.26 -10.96 0.00
N ALA A 566 -8.87 -11.71 -1.03
CA ALA A 566 -7.86 -12.77 -0.96
C ALA A 566 -6.47 -12.23 -0.58
N CYS A 567 -6.09 -11.06 -1.10
CA CYS A 567 -4.87 -10.34 -0.75
C CYS A 567 -4.84 -9.92 0.72
N ARG A 568 -6.00 -9.51 1.27
CA ARG A 568 -6.14 -8.92 2.61
C ARG A 568 -6.50 -9.91 3.72
N ARG A 569 -6.96 -11.12 3.38
CA ARG A 569 -7.27 -12.15 4.38
C ARG A 569 -5.97 -12.59 5.09
N THR A 570 -5.95 -12.44 6.41
CA THR A 570 -4.81 -12.54 7.37
C THR A 570 -4.03 -11.23 7.56
N LEU A 571 -3.51 -10.99 8.78
CA LEU A 571 -2.75 -9.77 9.19
C LEU A 571 -1.46 -9.50 8.37
N ARG A 572 -1.21 -10.23 7.27
CA ARG A 572 -0.12 -10.03 6.32
C ARG A 572 -0.65 -10.23 4.90
N HIS A 573 -0.20 -9.41 3.96
CA HIS A 573 -0.51 -9.57 2.54
C HIS A 573 -0.16 -10.98 2.06
N ALA A 574 -1.13 -11.65 1.40
CA ALA A 574 -0.87 -12.92 0.75
C ALA A 574 -0.03 -12.71 -0.51
N GLY A 575 0.97 -13.57 -0.73
CA GLY A 575 1.72 -13.57 -2.00
C GLY A 575 0.83 -14.00 -3.18
N PRO A 576 1.25 -13.72 -4.42
CA PRO A 576 0.41 -13.84 -5.62
C PRO A 576 -0.18 -15.24 -5.81
N ALA A 577 0.61 -16.31 -5.71
CA ALA A 577 0.11 -17.69 -5.81
C ALA A 577 -1.04 -17.99 -4.83
N MET A 578 -0.90 -17.53 -3.57
CA MET A 578 -1.91 -17.75 -2.55
C MET A 578 -3.15 -16.89 -2.77
N THR A 579 -2.99 -15.67 -3.27
CA THR A 579 -4.10 -14.80 -3.68
C THR A 579 -4.91 -15.48 -4.77
N CYS A 580 -4.25 -15.98 -5.83
CA CYS A 580 -4.91 -16.67 -6.95
C CYS A 580 -5.69 -17.89 -6.47
N ALA A 581 -5.07 -18.79 -5.70
CA ALA A 581 -5.75 -19.97 -5.15
C ALA A 581 -6.92 -19.61 -4.21
N ARG A 582 -6.78 -18.55 -3.41
CA ARG A 582 -7.85 -18.08 -2.50
C ARG A 582 -9.01 -17.41 -3.23
N ALA A 583 -8.75 -16.72 -4.34
CA ALA A 583 -9.79 -16.13 -5.17
C ALA A 583 -10.74 -17.22 -5.73
N ARG A 584 -10.22 -18.43 -5.97
CA ARG A 584 -10.98 -19.61 -6.44
C ARG A 584 -11.58 -20.48 -5.33
N ARG A 585 -11.53 -20.02 -4.07
CA ARG A 585 -11.96 -20.80 -2.90
C ARG A 585 -13.34 -21.46 -3.06
N SER A 586 -14.32 -20.77 -3.63
CA SER A 586 -15.68 -21.31 -3.76
C SER A 586 -15.73 -22.57 -4.63
N GLN A 587 -14.96 -22.61 -5.72
CA GLN A 587 -14.87 -23.79 -6.59
C GLN A 587 -14.07 -24.90 -5.93
N LEU A 588 -12.94 -24.56 -5.28
CA LEU A 588 -12.15 -25.54 -4.54
C LEU A 588 -12.97 -26.17 -3.40
N GLN A 589 -13.84 -25.40 -2.75
CA GLN A 589 -14.77 -25.90 -1.75
C GLN A 589 -15.82 -26.82 -2.37
N SER A 590 -16.40 -26.43 -3.51
CA SER A 590 -17.34 -27.27 -4.27
C SER A 590 -16.72 -28.61 -4.66
N MET A 591 -15.45 -28.61 -5.09
CA MET A 591 -14.71 -29.82 -5.45
C MET A 591 -14.53 -30.80 -4.28
N ILE A 592 -14.38 -30.27 -3.07
CA ILE A 592 -14.33 -31.08 -1.84
C ILE A 592 -15.71 -31.62 -1.48
N ASP A 593 -16.76 -30.84 -1.75
CA ASP A 593 -18.13 -31.17 -1.37
C ASP A 593 -18.79 -32.16 -2.36
N THR A 594 -18.37 -32.20 -3.62
CA THR A 594 -18.86 -33.15 -4.63
C THR A 594 -18.22 -34.53 -4.44
N PRO A 595 -19.00 -35.61 -4.20
CA PRO A 595 -18.43 -36.94 -3.94
C PRO A 595 -17.48 -37.46 -5.02
N LYS A 596 -17.85 -37.32 -6.30
CA LYS A 596 -17.02 -37.77 -7.44
C LYS A 596 -15.68 -37.02 -7.52
N GLU A 597 -15.72 -35.70 -7.38
CA GLU A 597 -14.53 -34.84 -7.45
C GLU A 597 -13.65 -35.04 -6.21
N CYS A 598 -14.26 -35.28 -5.04
CA CYS A 598 -13.54 -35.62 -3.82
C CYS A 598 -12.83 -36.98 -3.93
N SER A 599 -13.45 -37.99 -4.55
CA SER A 599 -12.76 -39.26 -4.84
C SER A 599 -11.58 -39.07 -5.80
N PHE A 600 -11.71 -38.20 -6.79
CA PHE A 600 -10.60 -37.81 -7.65
C PHE A 600 -9.47 -37.14 -6.85
N LEU A 601 -9.82 -36.21 -5.95
CA LEU A 601 -8.85 -35.57 -5.06
C LEU A 601 -8.12 -36.59 -4.21
N GLU A 602 -8.83 -37.53 -3.59
CA GLU A 602 -8.23 -38.57 -2.74
C GLU A 602 -7.25 -39.45 -3.52
N ALA A 603 -7.64 -39.91 -4.71
CA ALA A 603 -6.81 -40.76 -5.57
C ALA A 603 -5.54 -40.04 -6.05
N ASN A 604 -5.64 -38.73 -6.32
CA ASN A 604 -4.54 -37.95 -6.89
C ASN A 604 -3.79 -37.09 -5.86
N TRP A 605 -4.22 -37.07 -4.60
CA TRP A 605 -3.63 -36.24 -3.55
C TRP A 605 -2.16 -36.57 -3.33
N GLY A 606 -1.73 -37.81 -3.56
CA GLY A 606 -0.34 -38.26 -3.45
C GLY A 606 0.52 -38.04 -4.71
N SER A 607 -0.05 -37.58 -5.82
CA SER A 607 0.63 -37.51 -7.12
C SER A 607 1.87 -36.61 -7.09
N LYS A 608 3.01 -37.14 -7.55
CA LYS A 608 4.27 -36.39 -7.61
C LYS A 608 4.41 -35.78 -9.01
N GLY A 609 4.82 -34.51 -9.08
CA GLY A 609 5.12 -33.85 -10.35
C GLY A 609 3.92 -33.19 -11.04
N LEU A 610 2.80 -32.94 -10.35
CA LEU A 610 1.69 -32.15 -10.86
C LEU A 610 2.14 -30.79 -11.42
N ASP A 611 3.09 -30.14 -10.76
CA ASP A 611 3.70 -28.89 -11.22
C ASP A 611 4.45 -29.05 -12.54
N LEU A 612 5.13 -30.17 -12.75
CA LEU A 612 5.83 -30.48 -14.01
C LEU A 612 4.84 -30.74 -15.15
N GLU A 613 3.74 -31.43 -14.85
CA GLU A 613 2.70 -31.71 -15.82
C GLU A 613 1.93 -30.44 -16.21
N LEU A 614 1.65 -29.56 -15.24
CA LEU A 614 1.00 -28.28 -15.50
C LEU A 614 1.88 -27.36 -16.37
N LEU A 615 3.20 -27.34 -16.12
CA LEU A 615 4.15 -26.46 -16.80
C LEU A 615 4.70 -26.98 -18.15
N SER A 616 4.32 -28.18 -18.58
CA SER A 616 4.87 -28.81 -19.80
C SER A 616 4.70 -27.97 -21.08
N HIS A 617 3.73 -27.05 -21.10
CA HIS A 617 3.45 -26.13 -22.20
C HIS A 617 4.32 -24.85 -22.17
N ILE A 618 4.88 -24.50 -21.01
CA ILE A 618 5.75 -23.33 -20.84
C ILE A 618 7.22 -23.74 -20.97
N MET A 619 7.56 -24.94 -20.48
CA MET A 619 8.93 -25.44 -20.53
C MET A 619 8.98 -26.96 -20.61
N PRO A 620 9.98 -27.53 -21.32
CA PRO A 620 10.19 -28.96 -21.38
C PRO A 620 10.36 -29.57 -19.97
N LYS A 621 9.85 -30.79 -19.77
CA LYS A 621 9.93 -31.49 -18.48
C LYS A 621 11.36 -31.58 -17.94
N ALA A 622 12.34 -31.78 -18.81
CA ALA A 622 13.76 -31.83 -18.46
C ALA A 622 14.24 -30.50 -17.84
N GLU A 623 13.90 -29.38 -18.48
CA GLU A 623 14.22 -28.05 -17.94
C GLU A 623 13.46 -27.80 -16.63
N CYS A 624 12.17 -28.12 -16.59
CA CYS A 624 11.30 -27.97 -15.43
C CYS A 624 11.88 -28.67 -14.17
N MET A 625 12.50 -29.84 -14.36
CA MET A 625 13.17 -30.62 -13.30
C MET A 625 14.45 -29.95 -12.77
N THR A 626 15.11 -29.11 -13.57
CA THR A 626 16.30 -28.35 -13.12
C THR A 626 15.93 -27.12 -12.27
N LYS A 627 14.68 -26.64 -12.36
CA LYS A 627 14.22 -25.43 -11.66
C LYS A 627 13.76 -25.74 -10.23
N THR A 628 13.76 -24.72 -9.38
CA THR A 628 13.26 -24.84 -8.00
C THR A 628 11.73 -24.93 -7.98
N ARG A 629 11.16 -25.46 -6.89
CA ARG A 629 9.70 -25.47 -6.70
C ARG A 629 9.10 -24.06 -6.72
N SER A 630 9.78 -23.09 -6.12
CA SER A 630 9.33 -21.69 -6.10
C SER A 630 9.27 -21.09 -7.50
N TYR A 631 10.27 -21.37 -8.35
CA TYR A 631 10.28 -20.97 -9.75
C TYR A 631 9.08 -21.54 -10.50
N ARG A 632 8.81 -22.84 -10.33
CA ARG A 632 7.66 -23.51 -10.96
C ARG A 632 6.32 -22.91 -10.51
N VAL A 633 6.15 -22.65 -9.22
CA VAL A 633 4.95 -21.98 -8.69
C VAL A 633 4.81 -20.58 -9.32
N ALA A 634 5.90 -19.81 -9.38
CA ALA A 634 5.89 -18.47 -9.98
C ALA A 634 5.48 -18.50 -11.45
N ARG A 635 5.93 -19.50 -12.21
CA ARG A 635 5.57 -19.69 -13.63
C ARG A 635 4.12 -20.12 -13.82
N ILE A 636 3.56 -20.99 -12.96
CA ILE A 636 2.14 -21.38 -13.03
C ILE A 636 1.21 -20.16 -12.88
N TYR A 637 1.53 -19.22 -11.99
CA TYR A 637 0.68 -18.06 -11.72
C TYR A 637 1.15 -16.76 -12.40
N GLY A 638 2.25 -16.79 -13.17
CA GLY A 638 2.76 -15.66 -13.94
C GLY A 638 3.45 -14.55 -13.16
N TYR A 639 3.99 -14.82 -11.96
CA TYR A 639 4.65 -13.83 -11.09
C TYR A 639 6.17 -13.95 -11.01
N HIS A 640 6.80 -14.60 -11.98
CA HIS A 640 8.25 -14.77 -11.96
C HIS A 640 8.97 -13.41 -12.10
N GLU A 641 10.12 -13.25 -11.44
CA GLU A 641 10.90 -11.99 -11.44
C GLU A 641 11.30 -11.57 -12.85
N GLU A 642 11.69 -12.52 -13.71
CA GLU A 642 11.97 -12.29 -15.14
C GLU A 642 10.78 -11.72 -15.91
N ASP A 643 9.54 -11.96 -15.45
CA ASP A 643 8.35 -11.39 -16.09
C ASP A 643 8.03 -10.01 -15.51
N HIS A 644 8.26 -9.79 -14.20
CA HIS A 644 7.83 -8.58 -13.47
C HIS A 644 8.81 -7.41 -13.50
N PHE A 645 10.07 -7.66 -13.86
CA PHE A 645 11.14 -6.67 -13.78
C PHE A 645 11.89 -6.45 -15.11
N LEU A 646 11.27 -6.78 -16.25
CA LEU A 646 11.82 -6.43 -17.58
C LEU A 646 12.03 -4.91 -17.73
N ASP A 647 11.19 -4.11 -17.09
CA ASP A 647 11.33 -2.64 -17.07
C ASP A 647 12.48 -2.17 -16.19
N HIS A 648 13.04 -2.99 -15.27
CA HIS A 648 14.18 -2.53 -14.47
C HIS A 648 15.44 -2.32 -15.30
N GLN A 649 15.67 -3.03 -16.41
CA GLN A 649 16.83 -2.69 -17.24
C GLN A 649 16.65 -1.35 -17.95
N ALA A 650 15.46 -1.08 -18.48
CA ALA A 650 15.17 0.19 -19.15
C ALA A 650 15.06 1.35 -18.16
N ASP A 651 14.46 1.14 -16.99
CA ASP A 651 14.33 2.12 -15.91
C ASP A 651 15.64 2.29 -15.13
N GLU A 652 16.48 1.26 -14.97
CA GLU A 652 17.83 1.41 -14.42
C GLU A 652 18.77 2.04 -15.44
N GLU A 653 18.65 1.77 -16.73
CA GLU A 653 19.40 2.50 -17.77
C GLU A 653 18.91 3.94 -17.88
N ALA A 654 17.60 4.19 -17.80
CA ALA A 654 17.03 5.54 -17.78
C ALA A 654 17.33 6.26 -16.47
N ALA A 655 17.37 5.58 -15.33
CA ALA A 655 17.76 6.15 -14.04
C ALA A 655 19.27 6.34 -13.93
N ALA A 656 20.07 5.44 -14.50
CA ALA A 656 21.53 5.59 -14.61
C ALA A 656 21.86 6.72 -15.58
N LYS A 657 21.15 6.82 -16.70
CA LYS A 657 21.26 7.94 -17.64
C LYS A 657 20.74 9.24 -17.02
N ALA A 658 19.61 9.25 -16.32
CA ALA A 658 19.12 10.43 -15.62
C ALA A 658 20.02 10.82 -14.44
N LEU A 659 20.66 9.85 -13.78
CA LEU A 659 21.68 10.10 -12.76
C LEU A 659 22.95 10.63 -13.40
N GLN A 660 23.37 10.10 -14.56
CA GLN A 660 24.52 10.57 -15.33
C GLN A 660 24.28 11.99 -15.87
N ASP A 661 23.12 12.25 -16.45
CA ASP A 661 22.66 13.54 -16.95
C ASP A 661 22.50 14.53 -15.79
N ARG A 662 21.96 14.13 -14.62
CA ARG A 662 21.93 14.97 -13.41
C ARG A 662 23.30 15.19 -12.79
N THR A 663 24.20 14.22 -12.87
CA THR A 663 25.58 14.37 -12.39
C THR A 663 26.34 15.30 -13.32
N GLN A 664 26.06 15.24 -14.63
CA GLN A 664 26.65 16.12 -15.63
C GLN A 664 26.08 17.54 -15.56
N LEU A 665 24.78 17.69 -15.31
CA LEU A 665 24.15 18.98 -14.96
C LEU A 665 24.73 19.52 -13.66
N ALA A 666 24.84 18.71 -12.60
CA ALA A 666 25.42 19.15 -11.33
C ALA A 666 26.91 19.51 -11.44
N LEU A 667 27.65 18.91 -12.38
CA LEU A 667 29.03 19.28 -12.70
C LEU A 667 29.12 20.54 -13.56
N GLN A 668 28.10 20.84 -14.37
CA GLN A 668 27.97 22.08 -15.14
C GLN A 668 27.49 23.24 -14.26
N ASP A 669 26.50 23.02 -13.39
CA ASP A 669 26.02 23.98 -12.38
C ASP A 669 27.15 24.32 -11.38
N ALA A 670 27.97 23.33 -10.99
CA ALA A 670 29.15 23.56 -10.15
C ALA A 670 30.27 24.35 -10.86
N ALA A 671 30.25 24.43 -12.19
CA ALA A 671 31.16 25.27 -12.98
C ALA A 671 30.60 26.68 -13.25
N GLU A 672 29.28 26.88 -13.09
CA GLU A 672 28.61 28.19 -13.20
C GLU A 672 28.52 28.93 -11.85
N ASP A 673 28.59 28.23 -10.73
CA ASP A 673 28.64 28.82 -9.36
C ASP A 673 29.94 29.61 -9.05
N ASP A 674 30.94 29.57 -9.95
CA ASP A 674 32.18 30.38 -9.91
C ASP A 674 31.92 31.90 -10.01
N ALA A 675 30.69 32.32 -10.33
CA ALA A 675 30.28 33.72 -10.41
C ALA A 675 29.86 34.36 -9.06
N SER A 676 29.79 33.59 -7.96
CA SER A 676 29.26 34.06 -6.66
C SER A 676 30.30 34.54 -5.64
N GLY A 677 31.59 34.52 -5.97
CA GLY A 677 32.65 35.12 -5.15
C GLY A 677 33.03 34.36 -3.86
N VAL A 678 32.46 33.18 -3.59
CA VAL A 678 32.92 32.30 -2.52
C VAL A 678 34.11 31.50 -3.02
N LYS A 679 35.33 31.81 -2.56
CA LYS A 679 36.54 31.02 -2.87
C LYS A 679 36.25 29.53 -2.56
N THR A 680 36.41 28.66 -3.56
CA THR A 680 36.21 27.22 -3.44
C THR A 680 37.07 26.63 -2.31
N LEU A 681 36.42 26.25 -1.20
CA LEU A 681 37.07 25.54 -0.10
C LEU A 681 37.66 24.21 -0.59
N GLU A 682 38.85 23.86 -0.11
CA GLU A 682 39.47 22.58 -0.39
C GLU A 682 38.70 21.41 0.25
N LYS A 683 38.89 20.21 -0.29
CA LYS A 683 38.26 18.97 0.21
C LYS A 683 38.43 18.76 1.72
N LYS A 684 39.60 19.09 2.27
CA LYS A 684 39.90 18.94 3.70
C LYS A 684 39.22 20.02 4.57
N GLN A 685 38.99 21.22 4.04
CA GLN A 685 38.21 22.27 4.72
C GLN A 685 36.73 21.90 4.77
N TRP A 686 36.17 21.32 3.70
CA TRP A 686 34.82 20.75 3.73
C TRP A 686 34.67 19.62 4.76
N MET A 687 35.73 18.86 5.03
CA MET A 687 35.72 17.86 6.11
C MET A 687 35.56 18.50 7.49
N ILE A 688 36.13 19.69 7.72
CA ILE A 688 35.95 20.48 8.96
C ILE A 688 34.49 20.93 9.08
N VAL A 689 33.92 21.47 8.01
CA VAL A 689 32.50 21.89 7.98
C VAL A 689 31.57 20.72 8.26
N ASP A 690 31.75 19.59 7.57
CA ASP A 690 30.94 18.38 7.81
C ASP A 690 31.16 17.81 9.23
N TYR A 691 32.34 18.02 9.83
CA TYR A 691 32.60 17.69 11.22
C TYR A 691 31.82 18.59 12.17
N LEU A 692 31.98 19.90 12.11
CA LEU A 692 31.28 20.83 12.98
C LEU A 692 29.75 20.71 12.86
N LYS A 693 29.21 20.58 11.63
CA LYS A 693 27.76 20.34 11.40
C LYS A 693 27.29 18.97 11.92
N SER A 694 28.16 17.96 12.03
CA SER A 694 27.80 16.67 12.62
C SER A 694 27.73 16.69 14.14
N GLN A 695 28.45 17.65 14.76
CA GLN A 695 28.47 17.88 16.21
C GLN A 695 27.37 18.84 16.65
N LEU A 696 26.91 19.71 15.74
CA LEU A 696 25.80 20.64 15.92
C LEU A 696 24.58 20.19 15.11
N GLN A 697 24.04 19.01 15.43
CA GLN A 697 22.82 18.49 14.80
C GLN A 697 21.60 19.33 15.17
N SER A 698 20.57 19.30 14.32
CA SER A 698 19.30 19.97 14.61
C SER A 698 18.76 19.48 15.94
N GLY A 699 18.45 20.40 16.86
CA GLY A 699 18.03 20.08 18.22
C GLY A 699 19.06 20.34 19.31
N ILE A 700 20.33 20.61 18.96
CA ILE A 700 21.40 20.80 19.95
C ILE A 700 21.40 22.22 20.53
N LEU A 701 21.58 22.32 21.85
CA LEU A 701 21.86 23.55 22.58
C LEU A 701 23.36 23.75 22.72
N PHE A 702 23.83 24.95 22.43
CA PHE A 702 25.25 25.27 22.45
C PHE A 702 25.51 26.64 23.06
N SER A 703 26.75 26.86 23.51
CA SER A 703 27.28 28.19 23.75
C SER A 703 28.62 28.40 23.08
N LEU A 704 28.89 29.63 22.65
CA LEU A 704 30.20 30.03 22.17
C LEU A 704 30.48 31.53 22.41
N PRO A 705 31.74 31.95 22.51
CA PRO A 705 32.12 33.36 22.66
C PRO A 705 31.51 34.26 21.58
N GLU A 706 31.04 35.46 21.95
CA GLU A 706 30.37 36.37 21.01
C GLU A 706 31.22 36.71 19.77
N GLY A 707 32.54 36.85 19.94
CA GLY A 707 33.46 37.09 18.83
C GLY A 707 33.43 35.98 17.76
N LEU A 708 33.38 34.72 18.18
CA LEU A 708 33.27 33.57 17.27
C LEU A 708 31.89 33.49 16.61
N PHE A 709 30.84 33.85 17.35
CA PHE A 709 29.48 33.86 16.82
C PHE A 709 29.35 34.87 15.69
N ARG A 710 29.89 36.08 15.89
CA ARG A 710 29.91 37.14 14.86
C ARG A 710 30.75 36.75 13.64
N ALA A 711 31.90 36.11 13.83
CA ALA A 711 32.74 35.63 12.72
C ALA A 711 32.03 34.60 11.82
N MET A 712 31.05 33.86 12.38
CA MET A 712 30.26 32.88 11.64
C MET A 712 28.95 33.45 11.07
N LEU A 713 28.53 34.68 11.34
CA LEU A 713 27.23 35.17 10.81
C LEU A 713 27.24 35.29 9.27
N ALA A 714 26.17 34.84 8.63
CA ALA A 714 25.94 35.00 7.21
C ALA A 714 25.63 36.48 6.88
N GLY A 715 26.35 37.06 5.91
CA GLY A 715 26.28 38.49 5.54
C GLY A 715 27.53 38.92 4.73
N PRO A 716 27.48 40.09 4.03
CA PRO A 716 28.62 40.60 3.26
C PRO A 716 29.84 40.80 4.17
N PRO A 717 31.06 40.46 3.71
CA PRO A 717 32.26 40.56 4.53
C PRO A 717 32.46 42.01 5.00
N SER A 718 32.68 42.22 6.29
CA SER A 718 33.20 43.49 6.79
C SER A 718 34.65 43.66 6.32
N GLU A 719 35.10 44.90 6.08
CA GLU A 719 36.47 45.23 5.62
C GLU A 719 37.57 44.63 6.52
N ASP A 720 37.26 44.28 7.78
CA ASP A 720 38.19 43.60 8.71
C ASP A 720 38.34 42.08 8.51
N SER A 721 37.53 41.44 7.64
CA SER A 721 37.50 39.98 7.47
C SER A 721 38.46 39.44 6.40
N GLU A 722 39.14 40.30 5.64
CA GLU A 722 40.03 39.90 4.53
C GLU A 722 41.41 39.38 4.98
N ALA A 723 41.74 39.43 6.27
CA ALA A 723 43.10 39.19 6.76
C ALA A 723 43.45 37.75 7.19
N VAL A 724 42.55 36.74 7.10
CA VAL A 724 42.73 35.45 7.82
C VAL A 724 43.07 34.23 6.95
N HIS A 725 43.28 34.38 5.63
CA HIS A 725 43.65 33.24 4.77
C HIS A 725 45.11 33.29 4.28
N THR A 726 46.06 33.30 5.22
CA THR A 726 47.47 32.93 4.95
C THR A 726 47.59 31.42 4.73
N GLU A 727 48.54 30.95 3.90
CA GLU A 727 48.75 29.54 3.54
C GLU A 727 48.62 28.58 4.74
N ILE A 728 47.50 27.84 4.78
CA ILE A 728 47.15 26.95 5.90
C ILE A 728 47.64 25.55 5.58
N CYS A 729 48.55 24.99 6.39
CA CYS A 729 48.95 23.59 6.25
C CYS A 729 47.78 22.67 6.65
N LEU A 730 47.24 21.90 5.70
CA LEU A 730 46.16 20.92 5.90
C LEU A 730 46.71 19.49 5.99
N ASP A 731 47.77 19.29 6.78
CA ASP A 731 48.38 17.99 7.04
C ASP A 731 47.74 17.24 8.21
N LEU A 732 48.00 15.94 8.31
CA LEU A 732 47.40 15.08 9.33
C LEU A 732 47.77 15.50 10.76
N GLU A 733 48.98 16.05 10.96
CA GLU A 733 49.47 16.50 12.26
C GLU A 733 48.68 17.71 12.75
N SER A 734 48.43 18.70 11.89
CA SER A 734 47.61 19.88 12.20
C SER A 734 46.17 19.51 12.55
N PHE A 735 45.58 18.52 11.85
CA PHE A 735 44.25 18.01 12.20
C PHE A 735 44.26 17.24 13.53
N ALA A 736 45.31 16.47 13.80
CA ALA A 736 45.43 15.71 15.04
C ALA A 736 45.59 16.63 16.26
N GLU A 737 46.38 17.69 16.12
CA GLU A 737 46.54 18.73 17.15
C GLU A 737 45.25 19.52 17.36
N ALA A 738 44.51 19.84 16.29
CA ALA A 738 43.24 20.58 16.39
C ALA A 738 42.11 19.77 17.05
N LEU A 739 42.11 18.44 16.91
CA LEU A 739 41.08 17.56 17.47
C LEU A 739 41.34 17.14 18.93
N LEU A 740 42.54 17.41 19.46
CA LEU A 740 42.99 17.11 20.82
C LEU A 740 43.52 18.37 21.56
N PRO A 741 42.68 19.39 21.82
CA PRO A 741 43.16 20.61 22.48
C PRO A 741 43.56 20.39 23.95
N GLU A 742 44.61 21.09 24.39
CA GLU A 742 45.05 21.20 25.79
C GLU A 742 44.25 22.27 26.55
N ASP A 743 44.00 22.01 27.84
CA ASP A 743 43.37 22.84 28.89
C ASP A 743 42.28 23.87 28.51
N ASN A 744 41.11 23.72 29.14
CA ASN A 744 39.95 24.60 28.97
C ASN A 744 40.30 26.07 29.32
N PRO A 745 40.21 27.02 28.37
CA PRO A 745 40.25 28.45 28.71
C PRO A 745 39.05 28.83 29.57
N ASP A 746 39.32 29.57 30.65
CA ASP A 746 38.32 30.00 31.64
C ASP A 746 37.56 31.23 31.13
N VAL A 747 36.68 31.03 30.14
CA VAL A 747 35.83 32.09 29.58
C VAL A 747 34.64 32.37 30.51
N SER A 748 34.46 33.64 30.88
CA SER A 748 33.35 34.08 31.73
C SER A 748 32.00 33.80 31.07
N ALA A 749 31.03 33.29 31.84
CA ALA A 749 29.69 32.97 31.36
C ALA A 749 28.93 34.18 30.78
N GLU A 750 29.33 35.40 31.14
CA GLU A 750 28.75 36.66 30.64
C GLU A 750 29.16 36.98 29.18
N GLU A 751 30.26 36.39 28.68
CA GLU A 751 30.78 36.63 27.33
C GLU A 751 30.31 35.59 26.30
N LEU A 752 29.52 34.61 26.74
CA LEU A 752 29.03 33.50 25.93
C LEU A 752 27.65 33.81 25.33
N ILE A 753 27.50 33.51 24.03
CA ILE A 753 26.22 33.46 23.35
C ILE A 753 25.65 32.06 23.48
N TYR A 754 24.42 31.98 23.97
CA TYR A 754 23.65 30.73 24.06
C TYR A 754 22.72 30.61 22.86
N GLY A 755 22.74 29.45 22.21
CA GLY A 755 21.96 29.20 21.01
C GLY A 755 21.40 27.78 20.90
N TYR A 756 20.47 27.62 19.97
CA TYR A 756 19.79 26.37 19.65
C TYR A 756 19.85 26.12 18.15
N VAL A 757 20.27 24.93 17.72
CA VAL A 757 20.33 24.58 16.29
C VAL A 757 18.94 24.20 15.78
N VAL A 758 18.40 25.02 14.87
CA VAL A 758 17.10 24.78 14.23
C VAL A 758 17.24 23.80 13.07
N ASP A 759 18.21 24.06 12.20
CA ASP A 759 18.50 23.18 11.07
C ASP A 759 19.99 23.15 10.78
N ALA A 760 20.59 21.99 11.03
CA ALA A 760 22.00 21.74 10.78
C ALA A 760 22.32 21.46 9.32
N ARG A 761 21.35 21.12 8.45
CA ARG A 761 21.59 20.81 7.03
C ARG A 761 20.46 21.35 6.13
N PRO A 762 20.26 22.68 6.09
CA PRO A 762 19.20 23.29 5.28
C PRO A 762 19.29 22.90 3.80
N GLU A 763 20.50 22.63 3.30
CA GLU A 763 20.76 22.26 1.89
C GLU A 763 20.14 20.92 1.44
N ARG A 764 19.64 20.08 2.36
CA ARG A 764 19.11 18.73 2.05
C ARG A 764 17.58 18.64 1.92
N ARG A 765 16.83 19.73 2.13
CA ARG A 765 15.35 19.68 2.10
C ARG A 765 14.80 19.83 0.68
N THR A 766 14.05 18.84 0.21
CA THR A 766 13.32 18.87 -1.07
C THR A 766 11.90 19.43 -0.99
N GLN A 767 11.35 19.66 0.21
CA GLN A 767 9.91 19.91 0.41
C GLN A 767 9.52 21.38 0.71
N ASN A 768 10.45 22.30 0.99
CA ASN A 768 10.12 23.71 1.26
C ASN A 768 10.88 24.66 0.32
N LYS A 769 10.25 25.03 -0.80
CA LYS A 769 10.82 25.94 -1.80
C LYS A 769 11.10 27.36 -1.28
N ALA A 770 10.44 27.81 -0.21
CA ALA A 770 10.58 29.18 0.31
C ALA A 770 11.85 29.43 1.16
N LEU A 771 12.48 28.38 1.72
CA LEU A 771 13.73 28.50 2.50
C LEU A 771 14.97 28.03 1.73
N ALA A 772 14.77 27.30 0.62
CA ALA A 772 15.85 26.69 -0.15
C ALA A 772 16.57 27.66 -1.10
N GLN A 773 16.00 28.85 -1.37
CA GLN A 773 16.55 29.79 -2.35
C GLN A 773 17.83 30.52 -1.88
N GLU A 774 18.21 30.43 -0.59
CA GLU A 774 19.41 31.09 -0.04
C GLU A 774 20.38 30.12 0.69
N SER A 775 20.18 28.81 0.63
CA SER A 775 20.93 27.86 1.48
C SER A 775 22.10 27.19 0.75
N HIS A 776 23.35 27.48 1.15
CA HIS A 776 24.54 26.75 0.69
C HIS A 776 25.06 25.73 1.72
N LYS A 777 25.94 24.82 1.29
CA LYS A 777 26.44 23.67 2.08
C LYS A 777 27.09 24.04 3.44
N GLY A 778 27.57 25.26 3.62
CA GLY A 778 28.18 25.76 4.86
C GLY A 778 27.19 26.24 5.91
N PHE A 779 25.92 26.46 5.55
CA PHE A 779 24.95 27.11 6.43
C PHE A 779 24.35 26.20 7.49
N VAL A 780 24.10 26.79 8.66
CA VAL A 780 23.35 26.22 9.79
C VAL A 780 22.42 27.30 10.34
N HIS A 781 21.14 26.99 10.49
CA HIS A 781 20.17 27.90 11.08
C HIS A 781 20.08 27.70 12.59
N VAL A 782 20.19 28.78 13.35
CA VAL A 782 20.20 28.77 14.83
C VAL A 782 19.24 29.81 15.40
N LEU A 783 18.75 29.57 16.62
CA LEU A 783 18.07 30.55 17.46
C LEU A 783 19.03 31.00 18.57
N ARG A 784 19.29 32.29 18.68
CA ARG A 784 20.02 32.91 19.79
C ARG A 784 19.05 33.24 20.92
N PHE A 785 19.40 32.93 22.16
CA PHE A 785 18.66 33.39 23.34
C PHE A 785 19.09 34.82 23.68
N THR A 786 18.12 35.75 23.79
CA THR A 786 18.40 37.17 24.07
C THR A 786 18.28 37.53 25.55
N ALA A 787 17.64 36.67 26.35
CA ALA A 787 17.54 36.82 27.80
C ALA A 787 18.07 35.55 28.50
N VAL A 788 19.23 35.68 29.14
CA VAL A 788 19.89 34.61 29.91
C VAL A 788 20.08 35.10 31.35
N ASP A 789 19.56 34.36 32.32
CA ASP A 789 19.72 34.65 33.73
C ASP A 789 20.93 33.87 34.28
N LEU A 790 21.96 34.61 34.67
CA LEU A 790 23.25 34.11 35.17
C LEU A 790 23.39 34.23 36.70
N GLN A 791 22.31 34.47 37.45
CA GLN A 791 22.35 34.61 38.92
C GLN A 791 23.02 33.43 39.65
N GLN A 792 23.10 32.25 39.03
CA GLN A 792 23.97 31.15 39.41
C GLN A 792 24.91 30.82 38.25
N PRO A 793 26.17 31.27 38.24
CA PRO A 793 27.07 31.15 37.09
C PRO A 793 27.38 29.69 36.69
N ALA A 794 27.17 28.73 37.58
CA ALA A 794 27.34 27.31 37.30
C ALA A 794 26.18 26.66 36.50
N VAL A 795 25.00 27.29 36.44
CA VAL A 795 23.80 26.75 35.79
C VAL A 795 23.03 27.88 35.09
N PRO A 796 23.37 28.22 33.83
CA PRO A 796 22.71 29.28 33.08
C PRO A 796 21.24 28.97 32.88
N HIS A 797 20.37 29.97 33.05
CA HIS A 797 18.94 29.82 32.77
C HIS A 797 18.53 30.60 31.52
N VAL A 798 17.93 29.93 30.54
CA VAL A 798 17.47 30.56 29.28
C VAL A 798 15.95 30.54 29.15
N LEU A 799 15.40 31.58 28.52
CA LEU A 799 13.97 31.77 28.25
C LEU A 799 13.67 31.64 26.75
N TYR A 800 12.86 30.66 26.37
CA TYR A 800 12.59 30.38 24.96
C TYR A 800 11.74 31.45 24.25
N SER A 801 10.90 32.18 24.99
CA SER A 801 10.04 33.24 24.43
C SER A 801 10.81 34.45 23.90
N ASN A 802 12.12 34.54 24.18
CA ASN A 802 12.98 35.66 23.82
C ASN A 802 14.14 35.18 22.94
N THR A 803 13.83 34.64 21.77
CA THR A 803 14.85 34.14 20.82
C THR A 803 14.90 34.96 19.53
N MET A 804 16.08 35.04 18.90
CA MET A 804 16.29 35.65 17.58
C MET A 804 16.90 34.63 16.62
N GLN A 805 16.43 34.59 15.38
CA GLN A 805 16.92 33.65 14.37
C GLN A 805 18.16 34.20 13.64
N HIS A 806 19.17 33.36 13.49
CA HIS A 806 20.41 33.66 12.75
C HIS A 806 20.79 32.50 11.83
N THR A 807 21.59 32.80 10.80
CA THR A 807 22.24 31.81 9.94
C THR A 807 23.75 31.90 10.16
N LEU A 808 24.36 30.78 10.54
CA LEU A 808 25.81 30.64 10.70
C LEU A 808 26.40 29.99 9.45
N ASP A 809 27.51 30.53 8.97
CA ASP A 809 28.31 30.04 7.87
C ASP A 809 29.62 29.42 8.36
N PHE A 810 29.63 28.08 8.40
CA PHE A 810 30.81 27.32 8.82
C PHE A 810 31.92 27.32 7.78
N ALA A 811 31.67 27.78 6.54
CA ALA A 811 32.70 27.88 5.52
C ALA A 811 33.77 28.94 5.89
N LYS A 812 33.36 30.02 6.57
CA LYS A 812 34.24 31.10 7.04
C LYS A 812 35.25 30.66 8.10
N VAL A 813 34.98 29.56 8.79
CA VAL A 813 35.76 29.06 9.94
C VAL A 813 36.39 27.69 9.69
N ALA A 814 36.47 27.25 8.42
CA ALA A 814 36.95 25.93 8.03
C ALA A 814 38.51 25.83 7.99
N THR A 815 39.16 26.11 9.11
CA THR A 815 40.63 26.03 9.26
C THR A 815 41.01 25.20 10.50
N PRO A 816 42.19 24.52 10.54
CA PRO A 816 42.62 23.76 11.71
C PRO A 816 42.75 24.62 12.98
N ALA A 817 43.23 25.86 12.86
CA ALA A 817 43.33 26.78 14.00
C ALA A 817 41.95 27.12 14.58
N MET A 818 40.97 27.38 13.71
CA MET A 818 39.61 27.69 14.13
C MET A 818 38.85 26.44 14.59
N LEU A 819 39.16 25.27 14.03
CA LEU A 819 38.69 23.98 14.54
C LEU A 819 39.24 23.71 15.95
N LYS A 820 40.51 24.01 16.21
CA LYS A 820 41.12 23.89 17.56
C LYS A 820 40.39 24.79 18.55
N LEU A 821 40.17 26.05 18.17
CA LEU A 821 39.47 27.04 18.99
C LEU A 821 38.00 26.69 19.23
N LEU A 822 37.26 26.27 18.19
CA LEU A 822 35.89 25.79 18.33
C LEU A 822 35.84 24.49 19.15
N SER A 823 36.86 23.64 19.06
CA SER A 823 36.91 22.39 19.83
C SER A 823 37.09 22.62 21.33
N SER A 824 37.74 23.71 21.73
CA SER A 824 37.90 24.12 23.13
C SER A 824 36.76 25.01 23.64
N GLU A 825 36.23 25.91 22.80
CA GLU A 825 35.30 26.97 23.23
C GLU A 825 33.82 26.65 22.99
N LEU A 826 33.51 25.82 22.00
CA LEU A 826 32.12 25.43 21.74
C LEU A 826 31.69 24.39 22.77
N ARG A 827 30.71 24.78 23.59
CA ARG A 827 30.15 23.93 24.63
C ARG A 827 28.78 23.45 24.19
N VAL A 828 28.57 22.15 24.22
CA VAL A 828 27.25 21.54 24.03
C VAL A 828 26.63 21.33 25.40
N TRP A 829 25.38 21.73 25.55
CA TRP A 829 24.68 21.69 26.83
C TRP A 829 23.60 20.63 26.83
N THR A 830 23.44 19.96 27.96
CA THR A 830 22.17 19.30 28.28
C THR A 830 21.24 20.35 28.86
N ALA A 831 19.95 20.28 28.55
CA ALA A 831 18.97 21.16 29.18
C ALA A 831 18.11 20.36 30.15
N LYS A 832 17.91 20.93 31.35
CA LYS A 832 16.86 20.52 32.29
C LYS A 832 15.91 21.71 32.53
N ALA A 833 14.66 21.61 32.09
CA ALA A 833 13.60 22.53 32.48
C ALA A 833 13.46 22.57 34.02
N THR A 834 13.64 23.77 34.61
CA THR A 834 13.53 23.98 36.07
C THR A 834 12.18 24.55 36.48
N SER A 835 11.51 25.26 35.58
CA SER A 835 10.12 25.66 35.78
C SER A 835 9.42 25.85 34.45
N VAL A 836 8.17 25.40 34.38
CA VAL A 836 7.27 25.66 33.27
C VAL A 836 6.19 26.58 33.80
N LYS A 837 6.20 27.83 33.37
CA LYS A 837 5.15 28.79 33.69
C LYS A 837 4.17 28.81 32.53
N VAL A 838 2.95 28.37 32.79
CA VAL A 838 1.85 28.40 31.81
C VAL A 838 1.01 29.63 32.11
N GLN A 839 1.14 30.66 31.28
CA GLN A 839 0.36 31.88 31.44
C GLN A 839 -0.80 31.85 30.46
N ILE A 840 -2.00 31.88 31.03
CA ILE A 840 -3.24 31.82 30.27
C ILE A 840 -3.69 33.26 30.01
N MET A 841 -3.60 33.67 28.75
CA MET A 841 -4.06 34.99 28.32
C MET A 841 -5.57 34.94 28.09
N PRO A 842 -6.37 35.88 28.64
CA PRO A 842 -7.74 36.02 28.20
C PRO A 842 -7.73 36.40 26.72
N GLN A 843 -8.58 35.77 25.91
CA GLN A 843 -8.90 36.29 24.59
C GLN A 843 -9.63 37.63 24.78
N ALA A 844 -8.89 38.72 24.79
CA ALA A 844 -9.48 40.05 24.75
C ALA A 844 -10.08 40.22 23.34
N GLY A 845 -11.41 40.36 23.27
CA GLY A 845 -12.07 40.90 22.09
C GLY A 845 -11.55 42.31 21.84
N SER A 846 -10.69 42.47 20.83
CA SER A 846 -10.20 43.76 20.37
C SER A 846 -9.59 43.58 18.98
N SER A 847 -10.23 44.18 17.99
CA SER A 847 -9.93 44.13 16.56
C SER A 847 -8.67 44.88 16.11
N ASP A 848 -7.69 45.17 16.98
CA ASP A 848 -6.64 46.16 16.66
C ASP A 848 -5.18 45.86 17.14
N ALA A 849 -4.82 44.61 17.45
CA ALA A 849 -3.44 44.31 17.87
C ALA A 849 -2.56 43.70 16.75
N LEU A 850 -1.90 44.60 16.00
CA LEU A 850 -0.59 44.48 15.35
C LEU A 850 -0.33 43.32 14.37
N VAL A 851 -0.31 43.71 13.09
CA VAL A 851 0.43 43.12 11.97
C VAL A 851 1.84 42.73 12.40
N HIS A 852 2.08 41.42 12.52
CA HIS A 852 3.42 40.83 12.40
C HIS A 852 3.41 39.96 11.15
N ASP A 853 4.11 40.40 10.10
CA ASP A 853 4.34 39.62 8.90
C ASP A 853 5.18 38.37 9.21
N GLY A 854 4.51 37.22 9.19
CA GLY A 854 5.09 35.89 9.30
C GLY A 854 3.97 34.84 9.35
N PRO A 855 4.12 33.67 8.70
CA PRO A 855 3.03 32.69 8.62
C PRO A 855 2.72 32.17 10.02
N SER A 856 1.47 32.38 10.43
CA SER A 856 0.81 31.91 11.66
C SER A 856 1.48 30.69 12.29
N ALA A 857 2.33 30.93 13.29
CA ALA A 857 2.99 29.89 14.05
C ALA A 857 1.95 29.22 14.97
N ALA A 858 1.43 28.08 14.54
CA ALA A 858 0.78 27.12 15.42
C ALA A 858 1.64 26.95 16.68
N LEU A 859 1.02 26.91 17.85
CA LEU A 859 1.66 26.77 19.15
C LEU A 859 2.46 25.45 19.19
N ARG A 860 3.70 25.50 18.70
CA ARG A 860 4.65 24.39 18.76
C ARG A 860 5.41 24.55 20.07
N LEU A 861 5.32 23.53 20.92
CA LEU A 861 6.33 23.37 21.95
C LEU A 861 7.70 23.41 21.27
N PRO A 862 8.70 24.07 21.89
CA PRO A 862 10.05 24.11 21.35
C PRO A 862 10.51 22.70 21.00
N ALA A 863 11.19 22.50 19.87
CA ALA A 863 11.54 21.16 19.39
C ALA A 863 12.52 20.37 20.28
N PHE A 864 12.95 20.89 21.44
CA PHE A 864 13.64 20.13 22.49
C PHE A 864 12.67 19.47 23.51
N VAL A 865 11.37 19.78 23.47
CA VAL A 865 10.34 19.12 24.31
C VAL A 865 9.93 17.75 23.72
N THR A 866 10.56 17.34 22.61
CA THR A 866 10.35 16.02 21.98
C THR A 866 11.20 14.91 22.56
N ASP A 867 12.16 15.21 23.45
CA ASP A 867 12.79 14.15 24.26
C ASP A 867 11.83 13.76 25.39
N ASP A 868 11.46 12.47 25.39
CA ASP A 868 10.55 11.85 26.36
C ASP A 868 11.03 11.99 27.82
N ASP A 869 12.31 12.29 28.05
CA ASP A 869 12.93 12.32 29.39
C ASP A 869 12.73 13.65 30.16
N MET A 870 12.51 14.78 29.48
CA MET A 870 12.47 16.12 30.13
C MET A 870 11.13 16.46 30.82
N LEU A 871 10.00 16.02 30.24
CA LEU A 871 8.68 16.21 30.85
C LEU A 871 8.43 15.23 32.00
N ASP A 872 9.00 14.02 31.91
CA ASP A 872 9.02 13.04 33.01
C ASP A 872 9.83 13.54 34.22
N ASP A 873 10.89 14.31 33.99
CA ASP A 873 11.69 14.94 35.06
C ASP A 873 10.98 16.16 35.69
N LEU A 874 10.20 16.93 34.93
CA LEU A 874 9.31 17.97 35.46
C LEU A 874 8.15 17.41 36.28
N ALA A 875 7.72 16.18 36.00
CA ALA A 875 6.68 15.47 36.73
C ALA A 875 7.19 14.77 38.01
N ARG A 876 8.51 14.68 38.20
CA ARG A 876 9.16 13.95 39.32
C ARG A 876 9.60 14.82 40.50
N GLU A 877 9.85 16.12 40.29
CA GLU A 877 10.16 17.08 41.36
C GLU A 877 9.00 18.07 41.52
N ASP A 878 8.90 18.76 42.67
CA ASP A 878 7.90 19.80 43.00
C ASP A 878 7.98 21.06 42.09
N GLY A 879 8.16 20.86 40.78
CA GLY A 879 8.13 21.89 39.75
C GLY A 879 6.75 22.52 39.71
N VAL A 880 6.58 23.61 40.46
CA VAL A 880 5.32 24.34 40.57
C VAL A 880 4.91 24.84 39.19
N VAL A 881 3.94 24.16 38.57
CA VAL A 881 3.18 24.70 37.44
C VAL A 881 2.31 25.83 38.00
N SER A 882 2.85 27.04 38.07
CA SER A 882 2.11 28.21 38.51
C SER A 882 1.16 28.65 37.39
N LEU A 883 -0.12 28.27 37.50
CA LEU A 883 -1.20 28.70 36.61
C LEU A 883 -1.74 30.05 37.09
N GLN A 884 -1.36 31.12 36.42
CA GLN A 884 -1.90 32.47 36.68
C GLN A 884 -2.85 32.87 35.56
N HIS A 885 -4.07 33.29 35.93
CA HIS A 885 -4.99 33.95 35.01
C HIS A 885 -4.65 35.45 34.98
N ALA A 886 -4.40 36.02 33.80
CA ALA A 886 -4.10 37.44 33.69
C ALA A 886 -5.36 38.26 33.94
N ALA A 887 -5.38 39.06 35.02
CA ALA A 887 -6.44 39.99 35.32
C ALA A 887 -6.56 41.06 34.23
N ALA A 888 -7.76 41.25 33.69
CA ALA A 888 -8.09 42.41 32.88
C ALA A 888 -8.32 43.62 33.80
N GLY A 889 -7.24 44.32 34.17
CA GLY A 889 -7.29 45.60 34.89
C GLY A 889 -6.46 45.64 36.18
N PRO A 890 -6.05 46.85 36.63
CA PRO A 890 -5.09 47.03 37.73
C PRO A 890 -5.60 46.72 39.15
N GLN A 891 -6.82 46.20 39.32
CA GLN A 891 -7.41 45.89 40.65
C GLN A 891 -8.20 44.56 40.74
N ALA A 892 -7.99 43.59 39.84
CA ALA A 892 -8.57 42.26 40.02
C ALA A 892 -7.53 41.28 40.56
N GLU A 893 -7.75 40.77 41.78
CA GLU A 893 -6.93 39.70 42.36
C GLU A 893 -7.02 38.44 41.49
N ALA A 894 -5.88 37.82 41.21
CA ALA A 894 -5.78 36.59 40.44
C ALA A 894 -6.50 35.44 41.20
N GLY A 895 -7.68 35.05 40.72
CA GLY A 895 -8.41 33.93 41.30
C GLY A 895 -7.67 32.61 41.11
N ILE A 896 -7.36 31.93 42.21
CA ILE A 896 -6.77 30.58 42.21
C ILE A 896 -7.81 29.61 41.63
N LEU A 897 -7.42 28.83 40.61
CA LEU A 897 -8.28 27.80 40.04
C LEU A 897 -8.56 26.70 41.09
N PRO A 898 -9.77 26.13 41.17
CA PRO A 898 -10.05 25.00 42.05
C PRO A 898 -9.11 23.81 41.77
N ASP A 899 -8.73 23.05 42.81
CA ASP A 899 -7.74 21.96 42.73
C ASP A 899 -8.03 20.94 41.62
N ASN A 900 -9.31 20.59 41.42
CA ASN A 900 -9.73 19.66 40.36
C ASN A 900 -9.52 20.20 38.93
N GLN A 901 -9.56 21.52 38.73
CA GLN A 901 -9.24 22.16 37.46
C GLN A 901 -7.72 22.20 37.24
N GLN A 902 -6.96 22.48 38.31
CA GLN A 902 -5.49 22.46 38.25
C GLN A 902 -4.96 21.05 37.93
N SER A 903 -5.46 20.01 38.60
CA SER A 903 -5.07 18.62 38.35
C SER A 903 -5.40 18.16 36.92
N LEU A 904 -6.52 18.63 36.34
CA LEU A 904 -6.89 18.31 34.96
C LEU A 904 -5.96 19.00 33.95
N LEU A 905 -5.66 20.28 34.14
CA LEU A 905 -4.72 21.02 33.28
C LEU A 905 -3.31 20.42 33.35
N GLN A 906 -2.87 20.01 34.55
CA GLN A 906 -1.60 19.32 34.74
C GLN A 906 -1.56 17.97 34.02
N GLY A 907 -2.61 17.16 34.13
CA GLY A 907 -2.71 15.88 33.41
C GLY A 907 -2.74 16.02 31.88
N LEU A 908 -3.23 17.16 31.35
CA LEU A 908 -3.16 17.49 29.92
C LEU A 908 -1.74 17.88 29.48
N LEU A 909 -1.04 18.66 30.29
CA LEU A 909 0.37 19.04 30.06
C LEU A 909 1.28 17.81 30.06
N GLU A 910 1.11 16.91 31.05
CA GLU A 910 1.85 15.64 31.15
C GLU A 910 1.67 14.75 29.91
N ARG A 911 0.48 14.75 29.31
CA ARG A 911 0.18 13.96 28.10
C ARG A 911 0.39 14.69 26.79
N ARG A 912 1.03 15.87 26.82
CA ARG A 912 1.32 16.69 25.64
C ARG A 912 0.07 17.03 24.82
N ALA A 913 -1.09 17.12 25.48
CA ALA A 913 -2.35 17.37 24.83
C ALA A 913 -2.55 18.88 24.60
N LEU A 914 -1.85 19.44 23.61
CA LEU A 914 -1.81 20.88 23.30
C LEU A 914 -2.27 21.13 21.85
N GLY A 915 -3.15 22.10 21.65
CA GLY A 915 -3.64 22.43 20.31
C GLY A 915 -4.22 21.19 19.62
N GLU A 916 -3.73 20.86 18.43
CA GLU A 916 -4.24 19.73 17.64
C GLU A 916 -4.00 18.33 18.24
N ASN A 917 -3.19 18.20 19.29
CA ASN A 917 -2.90 16.92 19.95
C ASN A 917 -3.90 16.66 21.07
N PHE A 918 -4.82 15.71 20.85
CA PHE A 918 -5.87 15.34 21.81
C PHE A 918 -5.52 14.07 22.56
N VAL A 919 -5.90 14.01 23.84
CA VAL A 919 -5.75 12.82 24.67
C VAL A 919 -7.09 12.31 25.17
N ASP A 920 -7.30 11.00 25.11
CA ASP A 920 -8.52 10.38 25.63
C ASP A 920 -8.64 10.62 27.15
N VAL A 921 -9.82 11.07 27.60
CA VAL A 921 -10.11 11.33 29.03
C VAL A 921 -9.91 10.08 29.88
N ILE A 922 -10.08 8.88 29.31
CA ILE A 922 -9.82 7.59 30.00
C ILE A 922 -8.35 7.48 30.39
N GLN A 923 -7.47 8.17 29.68
CA GLN A 923 -6.07 8.19 30.01
C GLN A 923 -5.79 9.17 31.16
N LEU A 924 -6.60 10.22 31.39
CA LEU A 924 -6.37 11.23 32.44
C LEU A 924 -6.77 10.70 33.84
N PRO A 925 -5.82 10.46 34.77
CA PRO A 925 -6.09 9.78 36.04
C PRO A 925 -6.99 10.56 37.01
N HIS A 926 -7.05 11.89 36.84
CA HIS A 926 -7.87 12.79 37.67
C HIS A 926 -8.93 13.53 36.85
N TYR A 927 -9.45 12.89 35.80
CA TYR A 927 -10.51 13.49 34.98
C TYR A 927 -11.78 13.72 35.81
N ASN A 928 -12.19 14.98 35.91
CA ASN A 928 -13.48 15.37 36.44
C ASN A 928 -14.28 16.06 35.32
N ALA A 929 -15.44 15.50 34.98
CA ALA A 929 -16.26 15.98 33.87
C ALA A 929 -16.79 17.41 34.06
N ASP A 930 -17.03 17.83 35.31
CA ASP A 930 -17.51 19.19 35.62
C ASP A 930 -16.36 20.19 35.61
N ALA A 931 -15.17 19.78 36.06
CA ALA A 931 -13.94 20.56 35.91
C ALA A 931 -13.57 20.75 34.44
N CYS A 932 -13.67 19.69 33.64
CA CYS A 932 -13.42 19.72 32.20
C CYS A 932 -14.42 20.64 31.49
N ARG A 933 -15.73 20.48 31.74
CA ARG A 933 -16.76 21.37 31.19
C ARG A 933 -16.52 22.82 31.58
N SER A 934 -16.23 23.10 32.84
CA SER A 934 -15.92 24.46 33.29
C SER A 934 -14.66 25.04 32.62
N LEU A 935 -13.62 24.24 32.36
CA LEU A 935 -12.42 24.69 31.65
C LEU A 935 -12.64 24.86 30.14
N VAL A 936 -13.53 24.06 29.55
CA VAL A 936 -13.99 24.21 28.16
C VAL A 936 -14.81 25.49 28.00
N ASP A 937 -15.74 25.76 28.93
CA ASP A 937 -16.55 26.97 28.95
C ASP A 937 -15.71 28.24 29.16
N LYS A 938 -14.59 28.12 29.88
CA LYS A 938 -13.57 29.18 30.05
C LYS A 938 -12.62 29.32 28.85
N GLY A 939 -12.75 28.49 27.81
CA GLY A 939 -11.90 28.52 26.61
C GLY A 939 -10.46 28.01 26.80
N LEU A 940 -10.18 27.30 27.91
CA LEU A 940 -8.84 26.87 28.31
C LEU A 940 -8.51 25.45 27.84
N VAL A 941 -9.53 24.61 27.72
CA VAL A 941 -9.45 23.23 27.25
C VAL A 941 -10.40 23.10 26.08
N GLN A 942 -9.99 22.37 25.04
CA GLN A 942 -10.86 21.92 23.97
C GLN A 942 -11.12 20.42 24.13
N ALA A 943 -12.38 20.01 24.01
CA ALA A 943 -12.79 18.62 24.10
C ALA A 943 -13.39 18.16 22.76
N ARG A 944 -13.01 16.99 22.28
CA ARG A 944 -13.55 16.30 21.11
C ARG A 944 -14.14 14.97 21.54
N VAL A 945 -15.42 14.75 21.27
CA VAL A 945 -16.06 13.45 21.51
C VAL A 945 -16.06 12.69 20.20
N ASP A 946 -15.50 11.48 20.20
CA ASP A 946 -15.52 10.65 19.03
C ASP A 946 -16.87 9.94 18.83
N ASP A 947 -16.95 9.30 17.68
CA ASP A 947 -18.05 8.50 17.16
C ASP A 947 -18.51 7.33 18.07
N PHE A 948 -17.77 6.99 19.12
CA PHE A 948 -18.10 5.93 20.06
C PHE A 948 -18.31 6.47 21.49
N GLY A 949 -18.32 7.79 21.65
CA GLY A 949 -18.51 8.46 22.94
C GLY A 949 -17.22 8.57 23.76
N ALA A 950 -16.06 8.26 23.18
CA ALA A 950 -14.79 8.51 23.84
C ALA A 950 -14.49 10.01 23.76
N VAL A 951 -14.40 10.65 24.92
CA VAL A 951 -14.05 12.07 25.03
C VAL A 951 -12.54 12.16 24.98
N THR A 952 -12.02 13.02 24.13
CA THR A 952 -10.62 13.39 24.07
C THR A 952 -10.51 14.88 24.35
N VAL A 953 -9.44 15.32 24.99
CA VAL A 953 -9.29 16.70 25.50
C VAL A 953 -7.86 17.19 25.24
N ALA A 954 -7.71 18.49 25.02
CA ALA A 954 -6.44 19.17 24.82
C ALA A 954 -6.51 20.60 25.37
N LEU A 955 -5.39 21.24 25.68
CA LEU A 955 -5.34 22.66 26.00
C LEU A 955 -5.55 23.50 24.72
N SER A 956 -6.27 24.62 24.88
CA SER A 956 -6.61 25.55 23.82
C SER A 956 -5.40 26.34 23.29
N GLU A 957 -5.44 26.73 22.01
CA GLU A 957 -4.40 27.51 21.32
C GLU A 957 -4.20 28.93 21.86
N ALA A 958 -5.09 29.41 22.74
CA ALA A 958 -4.93 30.72 23.41
C ALA A 958 -3.91 30.71 24.58
N THR A 959 -3.18 29.60 24.78
CA THR A 959 -2.32 29.39 25.96
C THR A 959 -0.86 29.68 25.66
N LYS A 960 -0.25 30.71 26.28
CA LYS A 960 1.19 30.98 26.14
C LYS A 960 1.98 30.14 27.15
N VAL A 961 2.74 29.16 26.66
CA VAL A 961 3.65 28.35 27.47
C VAL A 961 5.03 29.02 27.47
N THR A 962 5.51 29.40 28.65
CA THR A 962 6.88 29.89 28.85
C THR A 962 7.67 28.86 29.66
N SER A 963 8.72 28.30 29.08
CA SER A 963 9.63 27.39 29.77
C SER A 963 10.93 28.11 30.13
N ARG A 964 11.36 27.94 31.39
CA ARG A 964 12.69 28.34 31.86
C ARG A 964 13.55 27.08 31.90
N LEU A 965 14.62 27.08 31.11
CA LEU A 965 15.54 25.93 30.99
C LEU A 965 16.81 26.23 31.77
N ALA A 966 17.20 25.33 32.67
CA ALA A 966 18.54 25.32 33.23
C ALA A 966 19.45 24.49 32.32
N LEU A 967 20.52 25.10 31.83
CA LEU A 967 21.54 24.40 31.07
C LEU A 967 22.53 23.74 32.03
N ARG A 968 22.79 22.44 31.85
CA ARG A 968 23.65 21.61 32.71
C ARG A 968 24.68 20.88 31.86
N ASP A 969 25.65 20.29 32.57
CA ASP A 969 26.69 19.39 32.03
C ASP A 969 27.33 19.90 30.72
N PRO A 970 27.87 21.14 30.70
CA PRO A 970 28.52 21.67 29.51
C PRO A 970 29.66 20.75 29.11
N THR A 971 29.53 20.12 27.95
CA THR A 971 30.56 19.25 27.39
C THR A 971 31.29 20.03 26.30
N PRO A 972 32.57 20.35 26.50
CA PRO A 972 33.40 20.87 25.42
C PRO A 972 33.42 19.87 24.27
N LEU A 973 33.43 20.36 23.02
CA LEU A 973 33.49 19.50 21.84
C LEU A 973 34.69 18.52 21.86
N CYS A 974 35.78 18.88 22.56
CA CYS A 974 36.94 18.00 22.74
C CYS A 974 36.70 16.79 23.66
N GLN A 975 35.79 16.85 24.65
CA GLN A 975 35.67 15.88 25.75
C GLN A 975 34.54 14.84 25.61
N GLU A 976 33.75 14.83 24.53
CA GLU A 976 32.68 13.82 24.36
C GLU A 976 33.18 12.36 24.48
N GLU A 977 32.64 11.59 25.43
CA GLU A 977 32.84 10.14 25.54
C GLU A 977 32.04 9.41 24.45
N THR A 978 32.64 9.22 23.27
CA THR A 978 31.97 8.55 22.15
C THR A 978 31.88 7.02 22.33
N VAL A 979 30.68 6.50 22.62
CA VAL A 979 30.41 5.05 22.64
C VAL A 979 30.68 4.43 21.25
N MET A 980 31.40 3.30 21.22
CA MET A 980 31.71 2.50 20.00
C MET A 980 30.46 1.78 19.45
N ASN A 981 29.55 2.51 18.80
CA ASN A 981 28.43 1.92 18.06
C ASN A 981 28.56 2.18 16.56
N ASN A 982 28.32 1.14 15.74
CA ASN A 982 28.29 1.15 14.27
C ASN A 982 27.09 1.93 13.71
N GLY A 983 26.92 3.19 14.11
CA GLY A 983 25.87 4.06 13.60
C GLY A 983 26.18 4.60 12.20
N PRO A 984 25.20 4.70 11.28
CA PRO A 984 25.36 5.43 10.04
C PRO A 984 25.58 6.93 10.31
N GLY A 985 26.57 7.56 9.66
CA GLY A 985 26.70 9.03 9.63
C GLY A 985 27.95 9.68 10.25
N ARG A 986 28.94 8.93 10.75
CA ARG A 986 30.22 9.53 11.22
C ARG A 986 31.11 9.96 10.03
N ASN A 987 31.64 11.19 10.05
CA ASN A 987 32.62 11.65 9.06
C ASN A 987 34.05 11.19 9.41
N LYS A 988 34.98 11.38 8.47
CA LYS A 988 36.39 10.98 8.60
C LYS A 988 37.13 11.62 9.79
N LEU A 989 36.84 12.87 10.15
CA LEU A 989 37.50 13.55 11.28
C LEU A 989 37.05 12.99 12.62
N ALA A 990 35.78 12.57 12.74
CA ALA A 990 35.30 11.86 13.92
C ALA A 990 36.02 10.51 14.11
N TRP A 991 36.26 9.76 13.03
CA TRP A 991 37.06 8.53 13.10
C TRP A 991 38.53 8.79 13.43
N LEU A 992 39.11 9.88 12.90
CA LEU A 992 40.46 10.30 13.26
C LEU A 992 40.57 10.63 14.75
N LYS A 993 39.64 11.44 15.29
CA LYS A 993 39.61 11.78 16.73
C LYS A 993 39.60 10.53 17.61
N MET A 994 38.77 9.54 17.27
CA MET A 994 38.73 8.26 18.00
C MET A 994 40.07 7.52 17.97
N LEU A 995 40.73 7.44 16.81
CA LEU A 995 42.04 6.80 16.72
C LEU A 995 43.05 7.52 17.62
N LEU A 996 43.05 8.84 17.61
CA LEU A 996 43.96 9.63 18.45
C LEU A 996 43.69 9.41 19.95
N GLN A 997 42.41 9.31 20.36
CA GLN A 997 42.01 8.97 21.73
C GLN A 997 42.39 7.53 22.13
N ASP A 998 42.34 6.57 21.20
CA ASP A 998 42.82 5.19 21.36
C ASP A 998 44.36 5.09 21.38
N GLY A 999 45.07 6.23 21.38
CA GLY A 999 46.53 6.31 21.50
C GLY A 999 47.28 6.21 20.17
N TRP A 1000 46.60 6.34 19.03
CA TRP A 1000 47.28 6.42 17.73
C TRP A 1000 47.99 7.75 17.54
N LYS A 1001 49.19 7.74 16.93
CA LYS A 1001 49.98 8.94 16.66
C LYS A 1001 50.17 9.16 15.17
N ALA A 1002 50.15 10.42 14.72
CA ALA A 1002 50.56 10.76 13.37
C ALA A 1002 52.06 10.46 13.20
N ALA A 1003 52.41 9.52 12.32
CA ALA A 1003 53.79 9.15 12.04
C ALA A 1003 53.88 8.43 10.69
N ALA A 1004 54.94 8.64 9.91
CA ALA A 1004 55.12 7.95 8.64
C ALA A 1004 55.21 6.42 8.85
N THR A 1005 54.24 5.66 8.33
CA THR A 1005 54.23 4.19 8.39
C THR A 1005 54.45 3.55 7.01
N GLY A 1006 54.91 2.30 7.01
CA GLY A 1006 54.99 1.47 5.79
C GLY A 1006 53.61 1.06 5.26
N ASP A 1007 53.56 0.31 4.15
CA ASP A 1007 52.31 -0.03 3.44
C ASP A 1007 51.29 -0.88 4.22
N TRP A 1008 51.66 -1.40 5.39
CA TRP A 1008 50.86 -2.32 6.22
C TRP A 1008 50.93 -1.96 7.69
N HIS A 1009 49.80 -2.10 8.38
CA HIS A 1009 49.71 -2.11 9.83
C HIS A 1009 49.60 -3.57 10.30
N ASN A 1010 50.61 -4.06 11.04
CA ASN A 1010 50.65 -5.44 11.54
C ASN A 1010 50.21 -5.52 13.00
N ARG A 1011 49.60 -6.65 13.39
CA ARG A 1011 49.21 -6.94 14.77
C ARG A 1011 50.42 -6.83 15.70
N GLY A 1012 50.34 -5.95 16.70
CA GLY A 1012 51.40 -5.71 17.69
C GLY A 1012 52.41 -4.62 17.33
N GLN A 1013 52.28 -3.94 16.19
CA GLN A 1013 53.05 -2.72 15.91
C GLN A 1013 52.51 -1.51 16.66
N ALA A 1014 53.36 -0.49 16.83
CA ALA A 1014 52.95 0.79 17.38
C ALA A 1014 51.78 1.40 16.58
N LEU A 1015 50.83 2.01 17.29
CA LEU A 1015 49.62 2.61 16.73
C LEU A 1015 49.98 3.92 16.03
N ASN A 1016 50.37 3.84 14.77
CA ASN A 1016 50.82 4.98 13.96
C ASN A 1016 49.92 5.17 12.73
N LEU A 1017 49.60 6.42 12.40
CA LEU A 1017 48.71 6.80 11.29
C LEU A 1017 49.50 7.29 10.06
N PRO A 1018 49.22 6.76 8.86
CA PRO A 1018 49.94 7.17 7.65
C PRO A 1018 49.63 8.63 7.27
N SER A 1019 50.62 9.39 6.81
CA SER A 1019 50.49 10.83 6.51
C SER A 1019 49.36 11.17 5.51
N GLY A 1020 49.06 10.28 4.56
CA GLY A 1020 47.98 10.44 3.58
C GLY A 1020 46.60 9.92 4.01
N LEU A 1021 46.36 9.65 5.30
CA LEU A 1021 45.14 8.98 5.80
C LEU A 1021 43.84 9.70 5.42
N LEU A 1022 43.81 11.04 5.48
CA LEU A 1022 42.61 11.83 5.17
C LEU A 1022 42.19 11.72 3.70
N ASP A 1023 43.15 11.44 2.81
CA ASP A 1023 42.92 11.23 1.39
C ASP A 1023 42.46 9.79 1.06
N ARG A 1024 42.60 8.86 2.01
CA ARG A 1024 42.11 7.47 1.88
C ARG A 1024 40.61 7.35 2.12
N PRO A 1025 39.94 6.26 1.69
CA PRO A 1025 38.51 6.08 1.92
C PRO A 1025 38.15 5.99 3.41
N GLU A 1026 36.96 6.44 3.80
CA GLU A 1026 36.49 6.37 5.20
C GLU A 1026 36.50 4.94 5.78
N MET A 1027 36.27 3.93 4.93
CA MET A 1027 36.31 2.52 5.34
C MET A 1027 37.70 2.08 5.82
N HIS A 1028 38.77 2.76 5.40
CA HIS A 1028 40.12 2.51 5.90
C HIS A 1028 40.24 2.91 7.37
N LEU A 1029 39.79 4.14 7.72
CA LEU A 1029 39.74 4.64 9.09
C LEU A 1029 38.91 3.72 9.99
N LYS A 1030 37.73 3.28 9.51
CA LYS A 1030 36.90 2.30 10.22
C LYS A 1030 37.64 0.99 10.48
N ALA A 1031 38.32 0.45 9.49
CA ALA A 1031 39.09 -0.79 9.66
C ALA A 1031 40.20 -0.62 10.73
N LEU A 1032 40.85 0.55 10.82
CA LEU A 1032 41.82 0.85 11.87
C LEU A 1032 41.15 0.97 13.25
N CYS A 1033 40.00 1.63 13.37
CA CYS A 1033 39.27 1.72 14.64
C CYS A 1033 38.86 0.33 15.16
N PHE A 1034 38.48 -0.58 14.26
CA PHE A 1034 38.10 -1.94 14.60
C PHE A 1034 39.26 -2.94 14.54
N HIS A 1035 40.52 -2.49 14.52
CA HIS A 1035 41.69 -3.36 14.37
C HIS A 1035 41.69 -4.54 15.37
N VAL A 1036 41.33 -4.31 16.64
CA VAL A 1036 41.21 -5.37 17.67
C VAL A 1036 40.23 -6.47 17.25
N SER A 1037 39.03 -6.10 16.82
CA SER A 1037 38.01 -7.06 16.36
C SER A 1037 38.43 -7.77 15.07
N LEU A 1038 39.12 -7.09 14.16
CA LEU A 1038 39.66 -7.71 12.95
C LEU A 1038 40.76 -8.73 13.27
N TRP A 1039 41.58 -8.48 14.30
CA TRP A 1039 42.56 -9.44 14.81
C TRP A 1039 41.91 -10.67 15.44
N GLU A 1040 40.82 -10.49 16.20
CA GLU A 1040 40.03 -11.60 16.76
C GLU A 1040 39.42 -12.48 15.68
N LYS A 1041 39.02 -11.89 14.53
CA LYS A 1041 38.57 -12.62 13.34
C LYS A 1041 39.69 -13.36 12.59
N GLY A 1042 40.94 -13.27 13.05
CA GLY A 1042 42.09 -14.00 12.49
C GLY A 1042 42.90 -13.25 11.43
N LEU A 1043 42.73 -11.93 11.29
CA LEU A 1043 43.60 -11.09 10.46
C LEU A 1043 44.94 -10.82 11.19
N LEU A 1044 46.03 -10.65 10.45
CA LEU A 1044 47.38 -10.37 10.99
C LEU A 1044 47.93 -9.00 10.55
N LYS A 1045 47.47 -8.49 9.39
CA LYS A 1045 47.90 -7.21 8.83
C LYS A 1045 46.79 -6.53 8.04
N ILE A 1046 46.72 -5.20 8.13
CA ILE A 1046 45.78 -4.35 7.37
C ILE A 1046 46.59 -3.51 6.38
N SER A 1047 46.24 -3.55 5.10
CA SER A 1047 46.91 -2.71 4.11
C SER A 1047 46.46 -1.25 4.26
N HIS A 1048 47.40 -0.29 4.27
CA HIS A 1048 47.06 1.14 4.25
C HIS A 1048 46.64 1.64 2.86
N SER A 1049 46.83 0.81 1.82
CA SER A 1049 46.53 1.17 0.43
C SER A 1049 45.45 0.29 -0.20
N GLY A 1050 44.62 -0.40 0.58
CA GLY A 1050 43.53 -1.22 0.06
C GLY A 1050 42.41 -0.42 -0.61
N SER A 1051 41.61 -1.08 -1.45
CA SER A 1051 40.39 -0.52 -2.04
C SER A 1051 39.23 -0.43 -1.03
N VAL A 1052 38.17 0.32 -1.34
CA VAL A 1052 36.95 0.37 -0.49
C VAL A 1052 36.36 -1.03 -0.28
N ALA A 1053 36.28 -1.83 -1.34
CA ALA A 1053 35.74 -3.18 -1.30
C ALA A 1053 36.57 -4.12 -0.42
N TYR A 1054 37.89 -3.93 -0.36
CA TYR A 1054 38.76 -4.66 0.56
C TYR A 1054 38.39 -4.36 2.02
N TYR A 1055 38.31 -3.10 2.41
CA TYR A 1055 37.97 -2.72 3.79
C TYR A 1055 36.55 -3.13 4.18
N GLU A 1056 35.58 -3.05 3.25
CA GLU A 1056 34.23 -3.55 3.49
C GLU A 1056 34.20 -5.05 3.76
N MET A 1057 34.97 -5.83 3.00
CA MET A 1057 35.10 -7.26 3.19
C MET A 1057 35.71 -7.58 4.58
N LEU A 1058 36.76 -6.87 4.99
CA LEU A 1058 37.33 -7.03 6.34
C LEU A 1058 36.29 -6.82 7.44
N LEU A 1059 35.47 -5.77 7.32
CA LEU A 1059 34.49 -5.43 8.35
C LEU A 1059 33.29 -6.39 8.37
N LYS A 1060 32.87 -6.92 7.20
CA LYS A 1060 31.68 -7.78 7.05
C LYS A 1060 31.94 -9.26 7.35
N GLU A 1061 33.09 -9.79 6.97
CA GLU A 1061 33.37 -11.22 7.10
C GLU A 1061 33.54 -11.65 8.56
N THR A 1062 33.13 -12.88 8.88
CA THR A 1062 33.22 -13.45 10.24
C THR A 1062 34.57 -14.07 10.52
N THR A 1063 35.34 -14.42 9.49
CA THR A 1063 36.68 -15.03 9.59
C THR A 1063 37.60 -14.48 8.50
N LEU A 1064 38.82 -14.07 8.86
CA LEU A 1064 39.74 -13.33 7.98
C LEU A 1064 41.10 -14.01 7.76
N SER A 1065 41.28 -15.24 8.23
CA SER A 1065 42.59 -15.95 8.13
C SER A 1065 43.09 -16.09 6.69
N ALA A 1066 42.19 -16.25 5.72
CA ALA A 1066 42.53 -16.39 4.29
C ALA A 1066 43.00 -15.07 3.63
N VAL A 1067 42.82 -13.93 4.30
CA VAL A 1067 43.21 -12.60 3.79
C VAL A 1067 44.68 -12.29 4.10
N ASN A 1068 45.30 -13.03 5.03
CA ASN A 1068 46.68 -12.78 5.46
C ASN A 1068 47.71 -12.97 4.34
N ASP A 1069 47.39 -13.81 3.35
CA ASP A 1069 48.25 -14.10 2.20
C ASP A 1069 48.10 -13.08 1.05
N PHE A 1070 47.24 -12.08 1.19
CA PHE A 1070 47.02 -11.10 0.13
C PHE A 1070 48.26 -10.22 -0.07
N SER A 1071 48.64 -10.06 -1.33
CA SER A 1071 49.63 -9.08 -1.76
C SER A 1071 49.06 -7.65 -1.72
N LEU A 1072 49.95 -6.65 -1.67
CA LEU A 1072 49.56 -5.24 -1.69
C LEU A 1072 48.78 -4.89 -2.96
N LYS A 1073 49.15 -5.48 -4.10
CA LYS A 1073 48.46 -5.32 -5.38
C LYS A 1073 47.03 -5.88 -5.32
N GLN A 1074 46.85 -7.07 -4.74
CA GLN A 1074 45.51 -7.66 -4.57
C GLN A 1074 44.62 -6.85 -3.65
N CYS A 1075 45.17 -6.20 -2.62
CA CYS A 1075 44.39 -5.31 -1.76
C CYS A 1075 43.99 -4.01 -2.48
N LYS A 1076 44.90 -3.43 -3.28
CA LYS A 1076 44.68 -2.22 -4.09
C LYS A 1076 43.63 -2.43 -5.18
N GLU A 1077 43.70 -3.56 -5.88
CA GLU A 1077 42.86 -3.91 -7.03
C GLU A 1077 41.64 -4.77 -6.63
N PHE A 1078 41.38 -4.93 -5.33
CA PHE A 1078 40.30 -5.79 -4.85
C PHE A 1078 38.95 -5.31 -5.37
N ALA A 1079 38.43 -5.99 -6.39
CA ALA A 1079 37.10 -5.82 -6.94
C ALA A 1079 36.26 -7.03 -6.54
N PHE A 1080 35.02 -6.79 -6.12
CA PHE A 1080 34.13 -7.85 -5.65
C PHE A 1080 33.66 -8.72 -6.84
N GLU A 1081 34.47 -9.68 -7.27
CA GLU A 1081 34.11 -10.63 -8.33
C GLU A 1081 33.08 -11.64 -7.80
N ARG A 1082 31.80 -11.38 -8.10
CA ARG A 1082 30.69 -12.31 -7.88
C ARG A 1082 30.67 -13.43 -8.94
N LYS A 1083 31.75 -14.20 -9.07
CA LYS A 1083 31.81 -15.43 -9.89
C LYS A 1083 32.62 -16.53 -9.18
N ARG A 1084 32.02 -17.23 -8.22
CA ARG A 1084 32.52 -18.55 -7.79
C ARG A 1084 31.65 -19.66 -8.38
N LYS A 1085 32.12 -20.24 -9.49
CA LYS A 1085 31.80 -21.60 -9.93
C LYS A 1085 32.21 -22.58 -8.82
N ARG A 1086 31.32 -23.45 -8.35
CA ARG A 1086 31.70 -24.58 -7.48
C ARG A 1086 32.08 -25.79 -8.33
N PRO A 1087 33.22 -26.46 -8.08
CA PRO A 1087 33.60 -27.71 -8.74
C PRO A 1087 32.87 -28.92 -8.11
N ALA A 1088 32.88 -30.03 -8.86
CA ALA A 1088 32.17 -31.26 -8.58
C ALA A 1088 32.91 -32.21 -7.60
N HIS A 1089 32.10 -33.04 -6.91
CA HIS A 1089 32.39 -34.32 -6.25
C HIS A 1089 33.04 -34.37 -4.84
N GLY A 1090 32.23 -34.81 -3.86
CA GLY A 1090 32.32 -36.15 -3.26
C GLY A 1090 33.25 -36.37 -2.06
N GLN A 1091 32.69 -36.33 -0.84
CA GLN A 1091 32.74 -37.39 0.19
C GLN A 1091 32.08 -36.92 1.51
N SER A 1092 31.50 -37.88 2.22
CA SER A 1092 30.60 -37.71 3.37
C SER A 1092 31.33 -37.45 4.70
N ALA A 1093 30.91 -36.43 5.46
CA ALA A 1093 30.72 -36.50 6.93
C ALA A 1093 30.04 -35.23 7.48
N ALA A 1094 29.07 -35.45 8.37
CA ALA A 1094 28.46 -34.53 9.34
C ALA A 1094 27.82 -33.21 8.85
N ARG A 1095 26.48 -33.16 8.92
CA ARG A 1095 25.71 -31.89 8.99
C ARG A 1095 26.04 -31.16 10.30
N PRO A 1096 26.21 -29.84 10.23
CA PRO A 1096 25.30 -28.96 10.96
C PRO A 1096 24.63 -27.94 10.02
N GLU A 1097 23.32 -27.78 10.25
CA GLU A 1097 22.46 -26.62 9.96
C GLU A 1097 22.92 -25.63 8.86
N GLN A 1098 22.50 -25.89 7.62
CA GLN A 1098 22.55 -24.89 6.55
C GLN A 1098 21.24 -24.10 6.52
N GLY A 1099 21.32 -22.85 6.98
CA GLY A 1099 20.35 -21.81 6.71
C GLY A 1099 20.17 -21.61 5.19
N ILE A 1100 18.91 -21.65 4.76
CA ILE A 1100 18.53 -21.30 3.39
C ILE A 1100 18.59 -19.77 3.28
N LEU A 1101 19.50 -19.31 2.42
CA LEU A 1101 19.57 -17.94 1.89
C LEU A 1101 18.19 -17.47 1.43
N ARG A 1102 17.57 -16.60 2.24
CA ARG A 1102 16.57 -15.63 1.79
C ARG A 1102 17.33 -14.35 1.48
N LEU A 1103 17.06 -13.73 0.32
CA LEU A 1103 17.23 -12.29 0.18
C LEU A 1103 16.11 -11.61 0.99
N SER A 1104 16.24 -11.66 2.31
CA SER A 1104 15.74 -10.60 3.17
C SER A 1104 16.86 -9.57 3.24
N LEU A 1105 16.53 -8.29 3.20
CA LEU A 1105 17.40 -7.28 3.81
C LEU A 1105 17.58 -7.69 5.28
N ASP A 1106 18.65 -8.42 5.60
CA ASP A 1106 19.01 -8.80 6.95
C ASP A 1106 19.50 -7.55 7.69
N LEU A 1107 18.54 -6.75 8.14
CA LEU A 1107 18.76 -5.82 9.25
C LEU A 1107 19.10 -6.66 10.48
N PRO A 1108 20.14 -6.31 11.27
CA PRO A 1108 20.60 -7.12 12.39
C PRO A 1108 19.45 -7.38 13.37
N SER A 1109 19.18 -8.66 13.64
CA SER A 1109 18.23 -9.06 14.68
C SER A 1109 18.80 -8.68 16.04
N LEU A 1110 18.04 -7.98 16.87
CA LEU A 1110 18.46 -7.78 18.26
C LEU A 1110 18.57 -9.16 18.94
N PRO A 1111 19.68 -9.42 19.66
CA PRO A 1111 19.83 -10.67 20.39
C PRO A 1111 18.69 -10.82 21.40
N ALA A 1112 18.27 -12.06 21.61
CA ALA A 1112 17.30 -12.36 22.66
C ALA A 1112 17.89 -12.00 24.03
N VAL A 1113 17.08 -11.41 24.91
CA VAL A 1113 17.52 -10.95 26.22
C VAL A 1113 17.06 -11.96 27.27
N PRO A 1114 17.97 -12.76 27.86
CA PRO A 1114 17.62 -13.67 28.94
C PRO A 1114 17.30 -12.90 30.22
N CYS A 1115 16.34 -13.38 30.99
CA CYS A 1115 16.03 -12.86 32.31
C CYS A 1115 17.22 -13.13 33.27
N ARG A 1116 17.68 -12.10 33.95
CA ARG A 1116 18.76 -12.16 34.95
C ARG A 1116 18.23 -12.19 36.38
N VAL A 1117 16.90 -12.13 36.56
CA VAL A 1117 16.25 -12.11 37.87
C VAL A 1117 16.17 -13.53 38.45
N PRO A 1118 16.69 -13.77 39.68
CA PRO A 1118 16.61 -15.05 40.37
C PRO A 1118 15.17 -15.57 40.45
N GLY A 1119 14.97 -16.84 40.09
CA GLY A 1119 13.64 -17.49 40.03
C GLY A 1119 12.87 -17.29 38.72
N MET A 1120 13.41 -16.52 37.77
CA MET A 1120 12.83 -16.29 36.44
C MET A 1120 13.82 -16.51 35.29
N ALA A 1121 14.96 -17.16 35.55
CA ALA A 1121 16.08 -17.30 34.61
C ALA A 1121 15.71 -18.03 33.29
N ASP A 1122 14.67 -18.87 33.31
CA ASP A 1122 14.20 -19.60 32.13
C ASP A 1122 13.43 -18.71 31.13
N LEU A 1123 13.12 -17.47 31.51
CA LEU A 1123 12.41 -16.53 30.66
C LEU A 1123 13.37 -15.79 29.73
N THR A 1124 13.01 -15.73 28.45
CA THR A 1124 13.77 -14.98 27.44
C THR A 1124 12.83 -14.09 26.65
N VAL A 1125 13.19 -12.80 26.53
CA VAL A 1125 12.47 -11.84 25.68
C VAL A 1125 13.12 -11.82 24.31
N HIS A 1126 12.33 -12.06 23.27
CA HIS A 1126 12.78 -12.08 21.88
C HIS A 1126 12.31 -10.84 21.14
N PHE A 1127 13.09 -10.38 20.15
CA PHE A 1127 12.71 -9.26 19.29
C PHE A 1127 12.48 -9.73 17.85
N ASP A 1128 11.47 -9.19 17.17
CA ASP A 1128 11.19 -9.52 15.77
C ASP A 1128 11.98 -8.67 14.77
N ASN A 1129 12.30 -9.21 13.58
CA ASN A 1129 12.99 -8.47 12.52
C ASN A 1129 12.02 -7.61 11.71
N TRP A 1130 11.39 -6.63 12.36
CA TRP A 1130 10.48 -5.67 11.71
C TRP A 1130 9.36 -6.36 10.91
N SER A 1131 8.92 -7.53 11.37
CA SER A 1131 8.10 -8.47 10.58
C SER A 1131 6.61 -8.07 10.48
N HIS A 1132 6.28 -6.82 10.79
CA HIS A 1132 4.94 -6.28 10.92
C HIS A 1132 4.73 -5.08 9.98
N SER A 1133 3.52 -4.92 9.45
CA SER A 1133 3.17 -3.88 8.45
C SER A 1133 3.40 -2.45 8.93
N SER A 1134 3.52 -2.23 10.24
CA SER A 1134 3.79 -0.93 10.84
C SER A 1134 5.25 -0.49 10.73
N GLY A 1135 6.16 -1.33 10.24
CA GLY A 1135 7.58 -0.98 10.13
C GLY A 1135 8.25 -0.70 11.47
N HIS A 1136 7.71 -1.21 12.59
CA HIS A 1136 8.24 -1.01 13.94
C HIS A 1136 8.56 -2.35 14.61
N ARG A 1137 9.69 -2.38 15.30
CA ARG A 1137 10.21 -3.56 16.01
C ARG A 1137 9.39 -3.87 17.27
N ARG A 1138 9.18 -5.15 17.59
CA ARG A 1138 8.48 -5.61 18.80
C ARG A 1138 9.31 -6.59 19.62
N GLY A 1139 9.22 -6.45 20.94
CA GLY A 1139 9.60 -7.50 21.89
C GLY A 1139 8.43 -8.45 22.12
N PHE A 1140 8.73 -9.72 22.39
CA PHE A 1140 7.72 -10.69 22.81
C PHE A 1140 8.27 -11.70 23.82
N ILE A 1141 7.38 -12.17 24.68
CA ILE A 1141 7.65 -13.21 25.67
C ILE A 1141 6.51 -14.24 25.68
N GLN A 1142 6.83 -15.48 26.01
CA GLN A 1142 5.84 -16.54 26.21
C GLN A 1142 5.66 -16.78 27.71
N CYS A 1143 4.40 -16.78 28.16
CA CYS A 1143 4.07 -17.14 29.53
C CYS A 1143 4.40 -18.61 29.80
N THR A 1144 4.98 -18.91 30.96
CA THR A 1144 5.32 -20.26 31.41
C THR A 1144 4.12 -21.01 32.00
N ARG A 1145 3.08 -20.30 32.45
CA ARG A 1145 1.89 -20.88 33.09
C ARG A 1145 0.75 -21.18 32.11
N HIS A 1146 0.49 -20.30 31.16
CA HIS A 1146 -0.66 -20.42 30.25
C HIS A 1146 -0.23 -20.90 28.85
N ALA A 1147 -0.78 -22.04 28.39
CA ALA A 1147 -0.45 -22.60 27.08
C ALA A 1147 -0.81 -21.63 25.94
N LYS A 1148 0.16 -21.39 25.03
CA LYS A 1148 0.06 -20.45 23.89
C LYS A 1148 -0.20 -18.98 24.29
N CYS A 1149 -0.01 -18.60 25.55
CA CYS A 1149 -0.14 -17.23 26.01
C CYS A 1149 1.15 -16.46 25.72
N ARG A 1150 1.06 -15.46 24.83
CA ARG A 1150 2.18 -14.61 24.43
C ARG A 1150 1.77 -13.15 24.50
N ARG A 1151 2.68 -12.31 24.98
CA ARG A 1151 2.52 -10.87 24.93
C ARG A 1151 3.56 -10.29 24.01
N TYR A 1152 3.11 -9.30 23.25
CA TYR A 1152 3.93 -8.52 22.35
C TYR A 1152 3.84 -7.08 22.81
N SER A 1153 4.95 -6.36 22.73
CA SER A 1153 4.92 -4.91 22.81
C SER A 1153 5.83 -4.31 21.77
N PHE A 1154 5.39 -3.20 21.17
CA PHE A 1154 6.26 -2.42 20.30
C PHE A 1154 7.35 -1.76 21.12
N LEU A 1155 8.58 -1.83 20.62
CA LEU A 1155 9.73 -1.20 21.25
C LEU A 1155 9.51 0.31 21.39
N LYS A 1156 8.89 0.94 20.37
CA LYS A 1156 8.52 2.36 20.37
C LYS A 1156 7.45 2.76 21.40
N SER A 1157 6.82 1.80 22.08
CA SER A 1157 5.85 2.07 23.15
C SER A 1157 6.50 2.06 24.53
N HIS A 1158 7.83 1.93 24.58
CA HIS A 1158 8.67 1.95 25.78
C HIS A 1158 9.83 2.91 25.52
N CYS A 1159 10.32 3.58 26.55
CA CYS A 1159 11.45 4.53 26.40
C CYS A 1159 12.73 3.85 25.90
N ASP A 1160 12.96 2.58 26.28
CA ASP A 1160 14.11 1.80 25.82
C ASP A 1160 13.82 0.29 25.75
N GLN A 1161 14.80 -0.44 25.21
CA GLN A 1161 14.75 -1.90 25.12
C GLN A 1161 14.65 -2.57 26.49
N ALA A 1162 15.33 -2.03 27.52
CA ALA A 1162 15.32 -2.59 28.86
C ALA A 1162 13.93 -2.50 29.51
N THR A 1163 13.19 -1.43 29.25
CA THR A 1163 11.83 -1.18 29.74
C THR A 1163 10.84 -2.08 29.02
N CYS A 1164 10.98 -2.25 27.70
CA CYS A 1164 10.19 -3.24 26.96
C CYS A 1164 10.42 -4.67 27.49
N VAL A 1165 11.67 -5.03 27.81
CA VAL A 1165 12.03 -6.33 28.40
C VAL A 1165 11.41 -6.48 29.79
N ALA A 1166 11.60 -5.49 30.66
CA ALA A 1166 11.07 -5.49 32.01
C ALA A 1166 9.54 -5.59 32.01
N TRP A 1167 8.87 -4.86 31.12
CA TRP A 1167 7.42 -4.90 30.99
C TRP A 1167 6.92 -6.30 30.60
N LEU A 1168 7.58 -6.93 29.63
CA LEU A 1168 7.26 -8.29 29.23
C LEU A 1168 7.54 -9.30 30.36
N LEU A 1169 8.62 -9.12 31.13
CA LEU A 1169 8.94 -9.96 32.28
C LEU A 1169 7.92 -9.83 33.40
N VAL A 1170 7.49 -8.62 33.77
CA VAL A 1170 6.42 -8.41 34.77
C VAL A 1170 5.12 -9.01 34.29
N TRP A 1171 4.76 -8.77 33.03
CA TRP A 1171 3.56 -9.38 32.47
C TRP A 1171 3.60 -10.90 32.60
N CYS A 1172 4.74 -11.52 32.31
CA CYS A 1172 4.92 -12.96 32.44
C CYS A 1172 4.85 -13.43 33.91
N GLN A 1173 5.50 -12.70 34.83
CA GLN A 1173 5.51 -12.99 36.27
C GLN A 1173 4.09 -12.98 36.86
N GLU A 1174 3.28 -11.99 36.49
CA GLU A 1174 1.91 -11.81 36.98
C GLU A 1174 0.93 -12.84 36.42
N GLY A 1175 1.38 -13.68 35.48
CA GLY A 1175 0.55 -14.76 34.91
C GLY A 1175 -0.03 -15.70 35.96
N HIS A 1176 0.59 -15.82 37.13
CA HIS A 1176 0.05 -16.66 38.20
C HIS A 1176 -1.24 -16.13 38.86
N ARG A 1177 -1.58 -14.86 38.66
CA ARG A 1177 -2.78 -14.24 39.23
C ARG A 1177 -4.03 -14.43 38.40
N PHE A 1178 -3.88 -14.92 37.18
CA PHE A 1178 -4.99 -15.09 36.24
C PHE A 1178 -5.29 -16.57 36.06
N GLU A 1179 -6.57 -16.91 35.93
CA GLU A 1179 -7.04 -18.29 35.72
C GLU A 1179 -6.98 -18.69 34.24
N ASP A 1180 -7.12 -17.72 33.32
CA ASP A 1180 -7.15 -17.97 31.88
C ASP A 1180 -6.28 -16.99 31.06
N THR A 1181 -5.93 -17.43 29.84
CA THR A 1181 -5.11 -16.67 28.88
C THR A 1181 -5.72 -15.34 28.47
N ARG A 1182 -7.06 -15.21 28.41
CA ARG A 1182 -7.72 -13.98 27.95
C ARG A 1182 -7.54 -12.86 28.98
N GLN A 1183 -7.78 -13.18 30.24
CA GLN A 1183 -7.58 -12.24 31.35
C GLN A 1183 -6.11 -11.84 31.46
N HIS A 1184 -5.21 -12.83 31.35
CA HIS A 1184 -3.77 -12.57 31.41
C HIS A 1184 -3.28 -11.71 30.23
N VAL A 1185 -3.74 -11.96 29.00
CA VAL A 1185 -3.36 -11.13 27.84
C VAL A 1185 -3.94 -9.73 27.93
N ALA A 1186 -5.12 -9.53 28.51
CA ALA A 1186 -5.70 -8.20 28.71
C ALA A 1186 -4.98 -7.38 29.80
N PHE A 1187 -4.30 -8.05 30.73
CA PHE A 1187 -3.54 -7.41 31.79
C PHE A 1187 -2.34 -6.62 31.24
N ASN A 1188 -2.18 -5.40 31.74
CA ASN A 1188 -1.03 -4.54 31.53
C ASN A 1188 -0.30 -4.35 32.87
N PRO A 1189 0.98 -4.70 32.96
CA PRO A 1189 1.85 -4.35 34.09
C PRO A 1189 1.76 -2.87 34.44
N ASP A 1190 1.64 -2.59 35.74
CA ASP A 1190 1.72 -1.22 36.23
C ASP A 1190 3.17 -0.70 36.10
N PRO A 1191 3.37 0.61 35.82
CA PRO A 1191 4.71 1.17 35.63
C PRO A 1191 5.66 0.95 36.80
N ALA A 1192 5.17 0.96 38.05
CA ALA A 1192 6.02 0.77 39.22
C ALA A 1192 6.62 -0.65 39.28
N SER A 1193 5.83 -1.67 38.96
CA SER A 1193 6.33 -3.04 38.84
C SER A 1193 7.32 -3.20 37.69
N VAL A 1194 7.10 -2.50 36.57
CA VAL A 1194 8.02 -2.49 35.41
C VAL A 1194 9.35 -1.86 35.77
N SER A 1195 9.35 -0.71 36.46
CA SER A 1195 10.57 -0.04 36.92
C SER A 1195 11.35 -0.90 37.92
N ARG A 1196 10.67 -1.53 38.88
CA ARG A 1196 11.29 -2.49 39.81
C ARG A 1196 11.92 -3.67 39.06
N MET A 1197 11.21 -4.25 38.10
CA MET A 1197 11.72 -5.35 37.30
C MET A 1197 12.90 -4.93 36.41
N LYS A 1198 12.88 -3.71 35.86
CA LYS A 1198 13.99 -3.15 35.08
C LYS A 1198 15.27 -3.07 35.92
N GLU A 1199 15.17 -2.59 37.15
CA GLU A 1199 16.33 -2.51 38.05
C GLU A 1199 16.82 -3.90 38.48
N ARG A 1200 15.90 -4.81 38.83
CA ARG A 1200 16.24 -6.21 39.13
C ARG A 1200 16.93 -6.92 37.98
N GLN A 1201 16.44 -6.71 36.75
CA GLN A 1201 17.04 -7.23 35.53
C GLN A 1201 18.42 -6.61 35.24
N ARG A 1202 18.64 -5.34 35.60
CA ARG A 1202 19.93 -4.65 35.47
C ARG A 1202 20.96 -5.19 36.47
N LEU A 1203 20.56 -5.34 37.73
CA LEU A 1203 21.42 -5.81 38.83
C LEU A 1203 21.63 -7.33 38.84
N GLY A 1204 20.73 -8.09 38.22
CA GLY A 1204 20.72 -9.56 38.27
C GLY A 1204 20.30 -10.11 39.65
N ALA A 1205 19.43 -9.39 40.37
CA ALA A 1205 19.05 -9.65 41.77
C ALA A 1205 17.51 -9.70 41.99
#